data_AF-A0A850TKJ6-F1
#
_entry.id   AF-A0A850TKJ6-F1
#
_cell.length_a   1.000
_cell.length_b   1.000
_cell.length_c   1.000
_cell.angle_alpha   90.00
_cell.angle_beta   90.00
_cell.angle_gamma   90.00
#
_symmetry.space_group_name_H-M   'P 1'
#
loop_
_entity.id
_entity.type
_entity.pdbx_description
1 polymer ?
#
loop_
_entity_poly.entity_id
_entity_poly.type
_entity_poly.pdbx_seq_one_letter_code
_entity_poly.pdbx_strand_id
1 'polypeptide(L)'
;MEPTAHSQQQAATPSSTETAEDLASCLNAAVRNKKQERVLELLEKGADVNSKAAFGWTPLQSAVQDNNEDLVRLLLDKGACPHARKDNGGTAFTEAAIVGNVSILELLLDHGLNINDCDDNGFTAFMEAAWYGNEKALEFLYSKGADVNLRRVVNEEKAKLHKGGATALIDACRRGHFSVVKTLVQEMGADVNICDNKDRNALIYALKEGYAKERYESAVSIGLFLLDQGIDVNSKDECGKSALILAVEMRSQELVEALLEKGEIDIDDADEEGKTALMVAVEKNYYEIAESLCRKGARTDVGNLIAVANRNRAHSMAELLRQHNARFVPETLGDWEPNSRRWRDQLKNLYKIYRPMIHKLKTFQYIQQRIQNTSQGGIYLGLHGETEVAVRVCRSTAGDKETEFFKQCGNCEHLLKLFQSEKAKGYVYLCFPLWEKNLEERLQEREDQMDYKDALRMIFQAVRELHSLGFAHQDLRPSNFFIDLIGKIYLADFDNKRKLIEGKRELVNSDLEALSRLVLYVLTGGKKPLQQVSTEDLAADSPDYEEALDLVSSLVSHDERGLEGLSKHPYFWSKQTRFNFLKGVWNKIKDLCERKAVFQPPNATVIFPYPSWTKEIDREVLNIMSNPKKGRPFRYSNDVTDLLRFIRNLDEHPDTRISEIIGDHAKYFLKIFPALTIYVYNSLRQNPKCSHFADIQDPSL
;
A
#
# COMPACT_ATOMS: atom_id res chain seq x y z
N MET A 1 46.97 -29.20 29.96
CA MET A 1 47.05 -30.50 29.28
C MET A 1 45.69 -31.15 29.42
N GLU A 2 45.08 -31.48 28.28
CA GLU A 2 43.89 -32.34 28.13
C GLU A 2 44.02 -33.68 28.92
N PRO A 3 42.94 -34.44 29.19
CA PRO A 3 42.09 -34.98 28.13
C PRO A 3 40.58 -35.20 28.43
N THR A 4 39.97 -35.76 27.39
CA THR A 4 38.59 -35.89 26.89
C THR A 4 37.75 -37.06 27.41
N ALA A 5 36.46 -36.97 27.04
CA ALA A 5 35.51 -38.04 26.69
C ALA A 5 34.68 -38.73 27.80
N HIS A 6 33.36 -38.49 27.79
CA HIS A 6 32.34 -39.50 28.07
C HIS A 6 31.18 -39.41 27.07
N SER A 7 31.00 -40.49 26.33
CA SER A 7 29.94 -40.75 25.36
C SER A 7 28.73 -41.38 26.03
N GLN A 8 27.57 -41.03 25.49
CA GLN A 8 26.23 -41.38 25.94
C GLN A 8 25.88 -42.85 25.67
N GLN A 9 25.19 -43.47 26.62
CA GLN A 9 24.20 -44.52 26.37
C GLN A 9 22.94 -44.16 27.16
N GLN A 10 21.86 -43.83 26.47
CA GLN A 10 20.51 -44.03 27.00
C GLN A 10 19.58 -44.42 25.86
N ALA A 11 18.99 -45.60 26.05
CA ALA A 11 18.08 -46.26 25.15
C ALA A 11 16.78 -45.47 24.99
N ALA A 12 16.32 -45.34 23.75
CA ALA A 12 15.01 -44.80 23.42
C ALA A 12 13.93 -45.87 23.64
N THR A 13 12.96 -45.57 24.50
CA THR A 13 11.63 -46.21 24.55
C THR A 13 10.80 -45.77 23.34
N PRO A 14 10.03 -46.68 22.68
CA PRO A 14 9.14 -46.29 21.59
C PRO A 14 7.86 -45.68 22.16
N SER A 15 7.77 -44.35 22.14
CA SER A 15 6.48 -43.66 22.26
C SER A 15 6.02 -43.24 20.87
N SER A 16 4.98 -43.86 20.35
CA SER A 16 4.22 -43.30 19.24
C SER A 16 2.81 -43.84 19.29
N THR A 17 1.93 -43.18 20.05
CA THR A 17 0.54 -43.12 19.64
C THR A 17 0.52 -42.31 18.35
N GLU A 18 0.76 -42.97 17.21
CA GLU A 18 0.56 -42.36 15.89
C GLU A 18 -0.87 -41.82 15.87
N THR A 19 -1.01 -40.50 15.76
CA THR A 19 -2.33 -39.88 15.74
C THR A 19 -3.01 -40.21 14.40
N ALA A 20 -4.34 -40.15 14.37
CA ALA A 20 -5.08 -40.34 13.11
C ALA A 20 -4.64 -39.32 12.03
N GLU A 21 -4.21 -38.12 12.45
CA GLU A 21 -3.65 -37.09 11.58
C GLU A 21 -2.27 -37.47 11.02
N ASP A 22 -1.40 -38.10 11.81
CA ASP A 22 -0.11 -38.60 11.35
C ASP A 22 -0.28 -39.70 10.29
N LEU A 23 -1.20 -40.64 10.53
CA LEU A 23 -1.52 -41.72 9.57
C LEU A 23 -2.10 -41.18 8.26
N ALA A 24 -3.00 -40.20 8.33
CA ALA A 24 -3.55 -39.50 7.16
C ALA A 24 -2.47 -38.78 6.33
N SER A 25 -1.55 -38.09 7.01
CA SER A 25 -0.42 -37.41 6.37
C SER A 25 0.52 -38.41 5.70
N CYS A 26 0.86 -39.50 6.39
CA CYS A 26 1.67 -40.59 5.85
C CYS A 26 1.01 -41.27 4.63
N LEU A 27 -0.31 -41.49 4.66
CA LEU A 27 -1.04 -42.12 3.55
C LEU A 27 -0.97 -41.25 2.29
N ASN A 28 -1.27 -39.96 2.42
CA ASN A 28 -1.20 -39.02 1.30
C ASN A 28 0.24 -38.91 0.74
N ALA A 29 1.25 -38.91 1.62
CA ALA A 29 2.65 -38.95 1.18
C ALA A 29 3.01 -40.28 0.48
N ALA A 30 2.51 -41.42 0.95
CA ALA A 30 2.78 -42.72 0.34
C ALA A 30 2.18 -42.83 -1.07
N VAL A 31 0.96 -42.30 -1.26
CA VAL A 31 0.30 -42.21 -2.58
C VAL A 31 1.12 -41.38 -3.55
N ARG A 32 1.49 -40.15 -3.16
CA ARG A 32 2.32 -39.24 -4.00
C ARG A 32 3.69 -39.81 -4.35
N ASN A 33 4.25 -40.66 -3.48
CA ASN A 33 5.53 -41.32 -3.71
C ASN A 33 5.39 -42.68 -4.43
N LYS A 34 4.18 -43.04 -4.87
CA LYS A 34 3.87 -44.28 -5.63
C LYS A 34 4.29 -45.57 -4.92
N LYS A 35 4.24 -45.58 -3.58
CA LYS A 35 4.62 -46.74 -2.75
C LYS A 35 3.39 -47.57 -2.40
N GLN A 36 2.92 -48.38 -3.34
CA GLN A 36 1.67 -49.15 -3.19
C GLN A 36 1.68 -50.08 -1.95
N GLU A 37 2.79 -50.75 -1.66
CA GLU A 37 2.93 -51.58 -0.45
C GLU A 37 2.77 -50.76 0.83
N ARG A 38 3.33 -49.55 0.87
CA ARG A 38 3.22 -48.65 2.01
C ARG A 38 1.80 -48.10 2.16
N VAL A 39 1.10 -47.86 1.05
CA VAL A 39 -0.32 -47.47 1.06
C VAL A 39 -1.16 -48.58 1.69
N LEU A 40 -0.97 -49.83 1.28
CA LEU A 40 -1.65 -50.99 1.86
C LEU A 40 -1.40 -51.09 3.37
N GLU A 41 -0.12 -51.04 3.79
CA GLU A 41 0.26 -51.12 5.20
C GLU A 41 -0.42 -50.03 6.05
N LEU A 42 -0.48 -48.80 5.52
CA LEU A 42 -1.09 -47.66 6.23
C LEU A 42 -2.62 -47.81 6.33
N LEU A 43 -3.28 -48.29 5.28
CA LEU A 43 -4.73 -48.57 5.30
C LEU A 43 -5.05 -49.71 6.27
N GLU A 44 -4.22 -50.76 6.33
CA GLU A 44 -4.37 -51.85 7.30
C GLU A 44 -4.15 -51.40 8.74
N LYS A 45 -3.30 -50.39 8.95
CA LYS A 45 -3.13 -49.70 10.26
C LYS A 45 -4.28 -48.77 10.63
N GLY A 46 -5.31 -48.65 9.79
CA GLY A 46 -6.49 -47.84 10.05
C GLY A 46 -6.38 -46.39 9.59
N ALA A 47 -5.46 -46.07 8.68
CA ALA A 47 -5.45 -44.76 8.03
C ALA A 47 -6.77 -44.54 7.26
N ASP A 48 -7.38 -43.36 7.43
CA ASP A 48 -8.59 -43.00 6.71
C ASP A 48 -8.28 -42.80 5.21
N VAL A 49 -8.84 -43.68 4.39
CA VAL A 49 -8.72 -43.66 2.92
C VAL A 49 -9.28 -42.38 2.29
N ASN A 50 -10.17 -41.68 3.01
CA ASN A 50 -10.78 -40.41 2.60
C ASN A 50 -10.16 -39.19 3.26
N SER A 51 -9.03 -39.36 3.96
CA SER A 51 -8.34 -38.26 4.64
C SER A 51 -7.99 -37.12 3.67
N LYS A 52 -8.17 -35.88 4.12
CA LYS A 52 -7.86 -34.68 3.34
C LYS A 52 -6.49 -34.13 3.70
N ALA A 53 -5.64 -33.95 2.69
CA ALA A 53 -4.39 -33.21 2.79
C ALA A 53 -4.61 -31.70 2.52
N ALA A 54 -3.53 -30.93 2.42
CA ALA A 54 -3.57 -29.52 2.04
C ALA A 54 -4.39 -29.30 0.76
N PHE A 55 -5.20 -28.24 0.73
CA PHE A 55 -6.17 -27.91 -0.34
C PHE A 55 -7.28 -28.95 -0.54
N GLY A 56 -7.55 -29.77 0.48
CA GLY A 56 -8.66 -30.74 0.50
C GLY A 56 -8.42 -31.98 -0.34
N TRP A 57 -7.20 -32.22 -0.83
CA TRP A 57 -6.87 -33.37 -1.67
C TRP A 57 -7.06 -34.70 -0.95
N THR A 58 -7.70 -35.66 -1.61
CA THR A 58 -7.80 -37.04 -1.12
C THR A 58 -6.68 -37.94 -1.70
N PRO A 59 -6.41 -39.09 -1.06
CA PRO A 59 -5.59 -40.15 -1.62
C PRO A 59 -6.02 -40.55 -3.04
N LEU A 60 -7.34 -40.69 -3.29
CA LEU A 60 -7.87 -41.07 -4.60
C LEU A 60 -7.51 -40.03 -5.67
N GLN A 61 -7.73 -38.75 -5.41
CA GLN A 61 -7.39 -37.68 -6.35
C GLN A 61 -5.89 -37.60 -6.60
N SER A 62 -5.06 -37.81 -5.57
CA SER A 62 -3.61 -37.85 -5.72
C SER A 62 -3.17 -39.01 -6.62
N ALA A 63 -3.78 -40.20 -6.47
CA ALA A 63 -3.51 -41.35 -7.33
C ALA A 63 -3.93 -41.11 -8.80
N VAL A 64 -5.07 -40.44 -9.02
CA VAL A 64 -5.51 -40.01 -10.36
C VAL A 64 -4.53 -39.02 -10.97
N GLN A 65 -4.13 -37.99 -10.22
CA GLN A 65 -3.18 -36.97 -10.69
C GLN A 65 -1.82 -37.58 -11.09
N ASP A 66 -1.40 -38.63 -10.38
CA ASP A 66 -0.19 -39.40 -10.68
C ASP A 66 -0.34 -40.39 -11.85
N ASN A 67 -1.54 -40.47 -12.42
CA ASN A 67 -1.93 -41.37 -13.50
C ASN A 67 -1.72 -42.86 -13.17
N ASN A 68 -1.95 -43.26 -11.92
CA ASN A 68 -1.73 -44.63 -11.45
C ASN A 68 -3.05 -45.40 -11.30
N GLU A 69 -3.47 -46.06 -12.38
CA GLU A 69 -4.74 -46.79 -12.42
C GLU A 69 -4.86 -47.89 -11.35
N ASP A 70 -3.77 -48.62 -11.07
CA ASP A 70 -3.79 -49.72 -10.09
C ASP A 70 -3.97 -49.18 -8.68
N LEU A 71 -3.37 -48.04 -8.37
CA LEU A 71 -3.56 -47.38 -7.09
C LEU A 71 -4.96 -46.78 -6.96
N VAL A 72 -5.54 -46.27 -8.06
CA VAL A 72 -6.93 -45.80 -8.09
C VAL A 72 -7.89 -46.96 -7.80
N ARG A 73 -7.73 -48.11 -8.47
CA ARG A 73 -8.53 -49.33 -8.21
C ARG A 73 -8.40 -49.78 -6.76
N LEU A 74 -7.16 -49.88 -6.26
CA LEU A 74 -6.90 -50.25 -4.88
C LEU A 74 -7.61 -49.33 -3.88
N LEU A 75 -7.53 -48.01 -4.07
CA LEU A 75 -8.14 -47.06 -3.15
C LEU A 75 -9.68 -47.16 -3.18
N LEU A 76 -10.28 -47.33 -4.37
CA LEU A 76 -11.72 -47.56 -4.51
C LEU A 76 -12.16 -48.87 -3.83
N ASP A 77 -11.42 -49.97 -4.03
CA ASP A 77 -11.66 -51.27 -3.37
C ASP A 77 -11.58 -51.18 -1.84
N LYS A 78 -10.75 -50.25 -1.33
CA LYS A 78 -10.59 -49.97 0.11
C LYS A 78 -11.58 -48.92 0.62
N GLY A 79 -12.57 -48.50 -0.16
CA GLY A 79 -13.66 -47.63 0.27
C GLY A 79 -13.38 -46.13 0.10
N ALA A 80 -12.45 -45.74 -0.79
CA ALA A 80 -12.32 -44.34 -1.18
C ALA A 80 -13.62 -43.86 -1.82
N CYS A 81 -14.10 -42.68 -1.40
CA CYS A 81 -15.31 -42.08 -1.91
C CYS A 81 -15.05 -41.41 -3.28
N PRO A 82 -15.63 -41.91 -4.38
CA PRO A 82 -15.41 -41.35 -5.71
C PRO A 82 -16.02 -39.94 -5.87
N HIS A 83 -17.01 -39.61 -5.04
CA HIS A 83 -17.69 -38.30 -4.99
C HIS A 83 -16.99 -37.28 -4.09
N ALA A 84 -15.87 -37.63 -3.46
CA ALA A 84 -15.16 -36.72 -2.57
C ALA A 84 -14.65 -35.48 -3.34
N ARG A 85 -14.86 -34.31 -2.75
CA ARG A 85 -14.47 -33.01 -3.31
C ARG A 85 -13.30 -32.40 -2.56
N LYS A 86 -12.33 -31.87 -3.32
CA LYS A 86 -11.25 -31.01 -2.79
C LYS A 86 -11.76 -29.58 -2.61
N ASP A 87 -10.94 -28.67 -2.09
CA ASP A 87 -11.41 -27.34 -1.63
C ASP A 87 -11.98 -26.45 -2.75
N ASN A 88 -11.67 -26.73 -4.01
CA ASN A 88 -12.28 -26.02 -5.16
C ASN A 88 -13.54 -26.72 -5.72
N GLY A 89 -14.00 -27.81 -5.10
CA GLY A 89 -15.13 -28.61 -5.55
C GLY A 89 -14.80 -29.71 -6.56
N GLY A 90 -13.55 -29.81 -7.03
CA GLY A 90 -13.13 -30.83 -8.00
C GLY A 90 -13.15 -32.24 -7.40
N THR A 91 -13.46 -33.23 -8.24
CA THR A 91 -13.55 -34.66 -7.90
C THR A 91 -12.41 -35.44 -8.56
N ALA A 92 -12.26 -36.72 -8.21
CA ALA A 92 -11.32 -37.60 -8.92
C ALA A 92 -11.62 -37.67 -10.43
N PHE A 93 -12.89 -37.50 -10.83
CA PHE A 93 -13.32 -37.55 -12.22
C PHE A 93 -12.89 -36.32 -13.01
N THR A 94 -12.98 -35.13 -12.43
CA THR A 94 -12.44 -33.91 -13.08
C THR A 94 -10.92 -33.98 -13.20
N GLU A 95 -10.21 -34.50 -12.19
CA GLU A 95 -8.74 -34.69 -12.29
C GLU A 95 -8.35 -35.71 -13.38
N ALA A 96 -9.14 -36.77 -13.57
CA ALA A 96 -8.88 -37.77 -14.60
C ALA A 96 -8.95 -37.17 -16.02
N ALA A 97 -9.84 -36.19 -16.22
CA ALA A 97 -9.93 -35.44 -17.47
C ALA A 97 -8.77 -34.46 -17.68
N ILE A 98 -8.26 -33.85 -16.60
CA ILE A 98 -7.04 -33.03 -16.62
C ILE A 98 -5.82 -33.86 -17.06
N VAL A 99 -5.69 -35.08 -16.52
CA VAL A 99 -4.62 -36.02 -16.89
C VAL A 99 -4.85 -36.62 -18.28
N GLY A 100 -6.11 -36.75 -18.71
CA GLY A 100 -6.49 -37.29 -20.00
C GLY A 100 -6.54 -38.83 -20.04
N ASN A 101 -6.62 -39.50 -18.89
CA ASN A 101 -6.67 -40.97 -18.84
C ASN A 101 -8.13 -41.47 -18.95
N VAL A 102 -8.45 -42.03 -20.11
CA VAL A 102 -9.76 -42.60 -20.43
C VAL A 102 -10.11 -43.79 -19.54
N SER A 103 -9.17 -44.68 -19.20
CA SER A 103 -9.43 -45.83 -18.34
C SER A 103 -9.86 -45.41 -16.93
N ILE A 104 -9.24 -44.36 -16.39
CA ILE A 104 -9.62 -43.80 -15.07
C ILE A 104 -10.98 -43.12 -15.16
N LEU A 105 -11.24 -42.36 -16.24
CA LEU A 105 -12.56 -41.75 -16.47
C LEU A 105 -13.66 -42.83 -16.54
N GLU A 106 -13.43 -43.91 -17.27
CA GLU A 106 -14.37 -45.04 -17.36
C GLU A 106 -14.59 -45.71 -16.00
N LEU A 107 -13.51 -46.05 -15.30
CA LEU A 107 -13.57 -46.65 -13.97
C LEU A 107 -14.38 -45.79 -12.98
N LEU A 108 -14.20 -44.47 -13.02
CA LEU A 108 -14.90 -43.55 -12.14
C LEU A 108 -16.39 -43.38 -12.52
N LEU A 109 -16.74 -43.40 -13.82
CA LEU A 109 -18.14 -43.41 -14.25
C LEU A 109 -18.88 -44.68 -13.80
N ASP A 110 -18.21 -45.83 -13.82
CA ASP A 110 -18.78 -47.09 -13.31
C ASP A 110 -19.12 -47.03 -11.81
N HIS A 111 -18.52 -46.08 -11.08
CA HIS A 111 -18.83 -45.80 -9.67
C HIS A 111 -19.95 -44.74 -9.48
N GLY A 112 -20.71 -44.44 -10.52
CA GLY A 112 -21.95 -43.66 -10.45
C GLY A 112 -21.79 -42.14 -10.49
N LEU A 113 -20.60 -41.64 -10.85
CA LEU A 113 -20.42 -40.21 -11.09
C LEU A 113 -21.22 -39.74 -12.31
N ASN A 114 -21.77 -38.54 -12.22
CA ASN A 114 -22.49 -37.92 -13.33
C ASN A 114 -21.49 -37.25 -14.29
N ILE A 115 -21.64 -37.54 -15.58
CA ILE A 115 -20.78 -37.07 -16.68
C ILE A 115 -20.67 -35.53 -16.74
N ASN A 116 -21.72 -34.82 -16.32
CA ASN A 116 -21.82 -33.36 -16.36
C ASN A 116 -21.66 -32.69 -14.99
N ASP A 117 -21.21 -33.42 -13.96
CA ASP A 117 -20.88 -32.79 -12.67
C ASP A 117 -19.72 -31.80 -12.82
N CYS A 118 -19.78 -30.74 -12.02
CA CYS A 118 -18.80 -29.65 -12.07
C CYS A 118 -18.27 -29.23 -10.70
N ASP A 119 -17.08 -28.62 -10.71
CA ASP A 119 -16.48 -28.01 -9.51
C ASP A 119 -17.20 -26.71 -9.08
N ASP A 120 -16.71 -26.04 -8.03
CA ASP A 120 -17.31 -24.80 -7.49
C ASP A 120 -17.07 -23.56 -8.39
N ASN A 121 -16.37 -23.75 -9.51
CA ASN A 121 -16.16 -22.78 -10.58
C ASN A 121 -16.90 -23.16 -11.88
N GLY A 122 -17.69 -24.23 -11.84
CA GLY A 122 -18.48 -24.73 -12.97
C GLY A 122 -17.71 -25.60 -13.96
N PHE A 123 -16.44 -25.94 -13.72
CA PHE A 123 -15.67 -26.79 -14.62
C PHE A 123 -16.17 -28.23 -14.57
N THR A 124 -16.58 -28.76 -15.72
CA THR A 124 -16.85 -30.20 -15.91
C THR A 124 -15.59 -30.93 -16.35
N ALA A 125 -15.61 -32.26 -16.27
CA ALA A 125 -14.57 -33.10 -16.87
C ALA A 125 -14.36 -32.77 -18.37
N PHE A 126 -15.43 -32.50 -19.11
CA PHE A 126 -15.34 -32.14 -20.53
C PHE A 126 -14.60 -30.80 -20.76
N MET A 127 -14.87 -29.79 -19.93
CA MET A 127 -14.15 -28.51 -19.99
C MET A 127 -12.67 -28.65 -19.61
N GLU A 128 -12.36 -29.46 -18.60
CA GLU A 128 -10.97 -29.74 -18.21
C GLU A 128 -10.20 -30.44 -19.34
N ALA A 129 -10.79 -31.47 -19.95
CA ALA A 129 -10.16 -32.13 -21.11
C ALA A 129 -9.89 -31.14 -22.26
N ALA A 130 -10.81 -30.21 -22.53
CA ALA A 130 -10.61 -29.16 -23.52
C ALA A 130 -9.51 -28.17 -23.14
N TRP A 131 -9.42 -27.75 -21.87
CA TRP A 131 -8.39 -26.83 -21.37
C TRP A 131 -6.97 -27.43 -21.46
N TYR A 132 -6.85 -28.72 -21.21
CA TYR A 132 -5.58 -29.44 -21.21
C TYR A 132 -5.21 -30.04 -22.57
N GLY A 133 -6.11 -30.01 -23.55
CA GLY A 133 -5.84 -30.49 -24.91
C GLY A 133 -5.98 -32.01 -25.07
N ASN A 134 -6.73 -32.66 -24.18
CA ASN A 134 -6.84 -34.12 -24.11
C ASN A 134 -7.93 -34.64 -25.03
N GLU A 135 -7.65 -34.72 -26.34
CA GLU A 135 -8.60 -35.16 -27.39
C GLU A 135 -9.27 -36.51 -27.08
N LYS A 136 -8.49 -37.53 -26.71
CA LYS A 136 -9.05 -38.87 -26.38
C LYS A 136 -10.03 -38.84 -25.21
N ALA A 137 -9.75 -38.00 -24.21
CA ALA A 137 -10.66 -37.83 -23.08
C ALA A 137 -11.94 -37.09 -23.52
N LEU A 138 -11.84 -36.08 -24.38
CA LEU A 138 -13.00 -35.40 -24.96
C LEU A 138 -13.88 -36.37 -25.77
N GLU A 139 -13.28 -37.14 -26.67
CA GLU A 139 -13.99 -38.15 -27.47
C GLU A 139 -14.73 -39.15 -26.58
N PHE A 140 -14.05 -39.67 -25.56
CA PHE A 140 -14.67 -40.57 -24.59
C PHE A 140 -15.83 -39.90 -23.86
N LEU A 141 -15.63 -38.72 -23.27
CA LEU A 141 -16.65 -38.00 -22.50
C LEU A 141 -17.86 -37.65 -23.37
N TYR A 142 -17.63 -37.22 -24.62
CA TYR A 142 -18.68 -36.98 -25.59
C TYR A 142 -19.48 -38.26 -25.89
N SER A 143 -18.80 -39.38 -26.12
CA SER A 143 -19.45 -40.68 -26.36
C SER A 143 -20.32 -41.17 -25.18
N LYS A 144 -20.03 -40.71 -23.96
CA LYS A 144 -20.79 -41.00 -22.74
C LYS A 144 -21.87 -39.94 -22.43
N GLY A 145 -22.08 -38.96 -23.31
CA GLY A 145 -23.16 -37.97 -23.19
C GLY A 145 -22.79 -36.68 -22.45
N ALA A 146 -21.52 -36.27 -22.43
CA ALA A 146 -21.14 -34.95 -21.94
C ALA A 146 -21.81 -33.84 -22.77
N ASP A 147 -22.32 -32.81 -22.09
CA ASP A 147 -22.90 -31.63 -22.74
C ASP A 147 -21.80 -30.68 -23.21
N VAL A 148 -21.61 -30.64 -24.53
CA VAL A 148 -20.57 -29.86 -25.21
C VAL A 148 -20.77 -28.35 -25.03
N ASN A 149 -22.02 -27.91 -24.93
CA ASN A 149 -22.42 -26.50 -24.93
C ASN A 149 -22.75 -25.98 -23.52
N LEU A 150 -22.44 -26.77 -22.49
CA LEU A 150 -22.67 -26.36 -21.11
C LEU A 150 -21.90 -25.08 -20.79
N ARG A 151 -22.59 -24.12 -20.17
CA ARG A 151 -22.00 -22.86 -19.68
C ARG A 151 -21.66 -23.00 -18.21
N ARG A 152 -20.44 -22.59 -17.81
CA ARG A 152 -20.01 -22.65 -16.39
C ARG A 152 -20.99 -21.92 -15.46
N VAL A 153 -21.63 -22.67 -14.58
CA VAL A 153 -22.46 -22.14 -13.50
C VAL A 153 -21.56 -21.89 -12.28
N VAL A 154 -21.65 -20.69 -11.71
CA VAL A 154 -20.88 -20.28 -10.53
C VAL A 154 -21.83 -19.77 -9.45
N ASN A 155 -21.33 -19.66 -8.22
CA ASN A 155 -22.12 -19.09 -7.12
C ASN A 155 -22.55 -17.63 -7.40
N GLU A 156 -23.56 -17.16 -6.66
CA GLU A 156 -24.16 -15.84 -6.89
C GLU A 156 -23.16 -14.68 -6.77
N GLU A 157 -22.19 -14.78 -5.85
CA GLU A 157 -21.16 -13.75 -5.67
C GLU A 157 -20.25 -13.61 -6.89
N LYS A 158 -19.81 -14.74 -7.46
CA LYS A 158 -19.02 -14.77 -8.70
C LYS A 158 -19.87 -14.29 -9.89
N ALA A 159 -21.13 -14.70 -9.96
CA ALA A 159 -22.05 -14.27 -11.02
C ALA A 159 -22.28 -12.75 -11.02
N LYS A 160 -22.43 -12.12 -9.83
CA LYS A 160 -22.51 -10.65 -9.68
C LYS A 160 -21.26 -9.92 -10.17
N LEU A 161 -20.12 -10.60 -10.21
CA LEU A 161 -18.86 -10.08 -10.79
C LEU A 161 -18.70 -10.45 -12.27
N HIS A 162 -19.76 -10.90 -12.93
CA HIS A 162 -19.76 -11.38 -14.32
C HIS A 162 -18.76 -12.51 -14.56
N LYS A 163 -18.49 -13.36 -13.55
CA LYS A 163 -17.69 -14.59 -13.72
C LYS A 163 -18.59 -15.76 -14.12
N GLY A 164 -18.01 -16.76 -14.79
CA GLY A 164 -18.74 -17.93 -15.31
C GLY A 164 -19.17 -17.78 -16.76
N GLY A 165 -20.04 -18.67 -17.22
CA GLY A 165 -20.65 -18.63 -18.55
C GLY A 165 -19.82 -19.25 -19.69
N ALA A 166 -18.50 -19.40 -19.52
CA ALA A 166 -17.64 -19.96 -20.55
C ALA A 166 -17.84 -21.48 -20.77
N THR A 167 -17.53 -21.96 -21.98
CA THR A 167 -17.71 -23.34 -22.47
C THR A 167 -16.38 -24.06 -22.71
N ALA A 168 -16.43 -25.35 -23.04
CA ALA A 168 -15.25 -26.13 -23.43
C ALA A 168 -14.55 -25.57 -24.70
N LEU A 169 -15.32 -25.07 -25.66
CA LEU A 169 -14.78 -24.41 -26.87
C LEU A 169 -13.97 -23.15 -26.50
N ILE A 170 -14.50 -22.31 -25.61
CA ILE A 170 -13.79 -21.13 -25.10
C ILE A 170 -12.47 -21.53 -24.43
N ASP A 171 -12.46 -22.63 -23.67
CA ASP A 171 -11.26 -23.12 -22.99
C ASP A 171 -10.20 -23.64 -23.97
N ALA A 172 -10.58 -24.41 -24.97
CA ALA A 172 -9.68 -24.86 -26.03
C ALA A 172 -9.08 -23.68 -26.81
N CYS A 173 -9.90 -22.68 -27.16
CA CYS A 173 -9.47 -21.47 -27.85
C CYS A 173 -8.46 -20.67 -27.02
N ARG A 174 -8.76 -20.42 -25.73
CA ARG A 174 -7.87 -19.70 -24.81
C ARG A 174 -6.49 -20.36 -24.67
N ARG A 175 -6.46 -21.68 -24.78
CA ARG A 175 -5.24 -22.49 -24.60
C ARG A 175 -4.48 -22.73 -25.90
N GLY A 176 -5.08 -22.40 -27.04
CA GLY A 176 -4.46 -22.54 -28.35
C GLY A 176 -4.45 -23.98 -28.85
N HIS A 177 -5.40 -24.82 -28.43
CA HIS A 177 -5.47 -26.23 -28.84
C HIS A 177 -6.27 -26.36 -30.15
N PHE A 178 -5.65 -26.01 -31.28
CA PHE A 178 -6.36 -25.90 -32.57
C PHE A 178 -7.04 -27.21 -33.01
N SER A 179 -6.40 -28.36 -32.78
CA SER A 179 -6.97 -29.67 -33.09
C SER A 179 -8.23 -29.95 -32.27
N VAL A 180 -8.20 -29.70 -30.95
CA VAL A 180 -9.38 -29.77 -30.08
C VAL A 180 -10.49 -28.81 -30.54
N VAL A 181 -10.15 -27.57 -30.92
CA VAL A 181 -11.14 -26.61 -31.43
C VAL A 181 -11.84 -27.17 -32.68
N LYS A 182 -11.10 -27.77 -33.61
CA LYS A 182 -11.69 -28.42 -34.79
C LYS A 182 -12.61 -29.57 -34.41
N THR A 183 -12.15 -30.49 -33.57
CA THR A 183 -12.95 -31.63 -33.11
C THR A 183 -14.24 -31.17 -32.43
N LEU A 184 -14.16 -30.18 -31.53
CA LEU A 184 -15.33 -29.63 -30.84
C LEU A 184 -16.38 -29.08 -31.82
N VAL A 185 -15.96 -28.27 -32.79
CA VAL A 185 -16.89 -27.61 -33.72
C VAL A 185 -17.39 -28.56 -34.81
N GLN A 186 -16.51 -29.37 -35.42
CA GLN A 186 -16.83 -30.19 -36.59
C GLN A 186 -17.45 -31.54 -36.23
N GLU A 187 -17.06 -32.14 -35.10
CA GLU A 187 -17.45 -33.51 -34.74
C GLU A 187 -18.40 -33.57 -33.55
N MET A 188 -18.34 -32.58 -32.64
CA MET A 188 -19.09 -32.58 -31.39
C MET A 188 -20.20 -31.52 -31.32
N GLY A 189 -20.39 -30.71 -32.37
CA GLY A 189 -21.48 -29.74 -32.45
C GLY A 189 -21.39 -28.59 -31.44
N ALA A 190 -20.16 -28.15 -31.12
CA ALA A 190 -19.96 -26.97 -30.29
C ALA A 190 -20.47 -25.69 -30.98
N ASP A 191 -21.30 -24.92 -30.27
CA ASP A 191 -21.80 -23.63 -30.74
C ASP A 191 -20.72 -22.55 -30.55
N VAL A 192 -20.25 -22.02 -31.68
CA VAL A 192 -19.20 -20.99 -31.74
C VAL A 192 -19.62 -19.63 -31.17
N ASN A 193 -20.93 -19.38 -31.07
CA ASN A 193 -21.48 -18.08 -30.67
C ASN A 193 -21.88 -17.99 -29.19
N ILE A 194 -21.62 -19.03 -28.39
CA ILE A 194 -21.84 -18.94 -26.94
C ILE A 194 -20.82 -17.98 -26.31
N CYS A 195 -21.34 -17.00 -25.57
CA CYS A 195 -20.54 -16.08 -24.79
C CYS A 195 -20.48 -16.44 -23.29
N ASP A 196 -19.39 -16.03 -22.66
CA ASP A 196 -19.29 -16.01 -21.21
C ASP A 196 -20.20 -14.94 -20.57
N ASN A 197 -20.15 -14.79 -19.24
CA ASN A 197 -21.00 -13.81 -18.54
C ASN A 197 -20.57 -12.34 -18.74
N LYS A 198 -19.51 -12.09 -19.54
CA LYS A 198 -19.06 -10.76 -19.99
C LYS A 198 -19.26 -10.57 -21.49
N ASP A 199 -20.11 -11.39 -22.12
CA ASP A 199 -20.39 -11.35 -23.55
C ASP A 199 -19.15 -11.59 -24.43
N ARG A 200 -18.17 -12.35 -23.92
CA ARG A 200 -16.96 -12.74 -24.67
C ARG A 200 -17.13 -14.12 -25.28
N ASN A 201 -16.95 -14.22 -26.59
CA ASN A 201 -17.02 -15.48 -27.33
C ASN A 201 -15.64 -16.15 -27.52
N ALA A 202 -15.63 -17.30 -28.20
CA ALA A 202 -14.42 -18.09 -28.46
C ALA A 202 -13.34 -17.33 -29.25
N LEU A 203 -13.72 -16.46 -30.20
CA LEU A 203 -12.79 -15.66 -31.00
C LEU A 203 -11.98 -14.72 -30.11
N ILE A 204 -12.63 -13.98 -29.21
CA ILE A 204 -11.94 -13.06 -28.29
C ILE A 204 -10.93 -13.81 -27.41
N TYR A 205 -11.27 -15.01 -26.95
CA TYR A 205 -10.34 -15.82 -26.17
C TYR A 205 -9.18 -16.40 -26.98
N ALA A 206 -9.38 -16.71 -28.26
CA ALA A 206 -8.31 -17.16 -29.15
C ALA A 206 -7.30 -16.04 -29.43
N LEU A 207 -7.78 -14.82 -29.69
CA LEU A 207 -6.94 -13.70 -30.13
C LEU A 207 -6.28 -12.94 -28.98
N LYS A 208 -6.81 -13.06 -27.77
CA LYS A 208 -6.27 -12.38 -26.60
C LYS A 208 -4.84 -12.85 -26.29
N GLU A 209 -3.92 -11.89 -26.14
CA GLU A 209 -2.50 -12.17 -25.96
C GLU A 209 -2.19 -13.16 -24.82
N GLY A 210 -1.39 -14.18 -25.15
CA GLY A 210 -0.67 -15.01 -24.20
C GLY A 210 0.84 -14.85 -24.37
N TYR A 211 1.60 -14.82 -23.27
CA TYR A 211 3.03 -14.46 -23.20
C TYR A 211 4.03 -15.34 -24.01
N ALA A 212 3.59 -16.22 -24.92
CA ALA A 212 4.44 -17.15 -25.65
C ALA A 212 4.23 -17.05 -27.18
N LYS A 213 5.34 -16.96 -27.93
CA LYS A 213 5.36 -16.86 -29.40
C LYS A 213 4.65 -18.05 -30.09
N GLU A 214 4.75 -19.25 -29.53
CA GLU A 214 4.11 -20.47 -30.07
C GLU A 214 2.57 -20.40 -30.05
N ARG A 215 1.98 -19.60 -29.15
CA ARG A 215 0.52 -19.41 -29.12
C ARG A 215 0.02 -18.54 -30.27
N TYR A 216 0.91 -17.77 -30.90
CA TYR A 216 0.55 -16.83 -31.94
C TYR A 216 0.01 -17.52 -33.20
N GLU A 217 0.76 -18.49 -33.71
CA GLU A 217 0.41 -19.21 -34.94
C GLU A 217 -0.87 -20.02 -34.75
N SER A 218 -1.03 -20.65 -33.58
CA SER A 218 -2.26 -21.35 -33.23
C SER A 218 -3.45 -20.41 -33.09
N ALA A 219 -3.28 -19.25 -32.44
CA ALA A 219 -4.33 -18.24 -32.30
C ALA A 219 -4.82 -17.72 -33.66
N VAL A 220 -3.91 -17.44 -34.60
CA VAL A 220 -4.28 -17.05 -35.98
C VAL A 220 -5.04 -18.18 -36.66
N SER A 221 -4.56 -19.42 -36.58
CA SER A 221 -5.22 -20.59 -37.18
C SER A 221 -6.62 -20.83 -36.62
N ILE A 222 -6.79 -20.71 -35.29
CA ILE A 222 -8.08 -20.79 -34.60
C ILE A 222 -8.98 -19.65 -35.04
N GLY A 223 -8.47 -18.42 -35.08
CA GLY A 223 -9.23 -17.24 -35.50
C GLY A 223 -9.80 -17.39 -36.90
N LEU A 224 -8.95 -17.72 -37.88
CA LEU A 224 -9.38 -17.96 -39.27
C LEU A 224 -10.42 -19.09 -39.36
N PHE A 225 -10.18 -20.20 -38.66
CA PHE A 225 -11.14 -21.31 -38.63
C PHE A 225 -12.49 -20.90 -38.04
N LEU A 226 -12.53 -20.19 -36.92
CA LEU A 226 -13.78 -19.74 -36.31
C LEU A 226 -14.53 -18.75 -37.21
N LEU A 227 -13.81 -17.89 -37.94
CA LEU A 227 -14.40 -17.01 -38.96
C LEU A 227 -15.07 -17.82 -40.07
N ASP A 228 -14.44 -18.90 -40.54
CA ASP A 228 -15.03 -19.80 -41.53
C ASP A 228 -16.28 -20.51 -40.99
N GLN A 229 -16.34 -20.77 -39.69
CA GLN A 229 -17.49 -21.38 -39.01
C GLN A 229 -18.60 -20.37 -38.66
N GLY A 230 -18.48 -19.10 -39.04
CA GLY A 230 -19.54 -18.10 -38.86
C GLY A 230 -19.68 -17.57 -37.43
N ILE A 231 -18.56 -17.45 -36.69
CA ILE A 231 -18.55 -16.78 -35.40
C ILE A 231 -18.88 -15.28 -35.51
N ASP A 232 -19.61 -14.74 -34.54
CA ASP A 232 -19.83 -13.29 -34.41
C ASP A 232 -18.50 -12.57 -34.11
N VAL A 233 -18.21 -11.52 -34.88
CA VAL A 233 -16.97 -10.75 -34.78
C VAL A 233 -17.08 -9.51 -33.88
N ASN A 234 -18.29 -9.18 -33.41
CA ASN A 234 -18.58 -7.94 -32.68
C ASN A 234 -18.40 -8.04 -31.16
N SER A 235 -18.10 -9.24 -30.64
CA SER A 235 -17.71 -9.42 -29.25
C SER A 235 -16.44 -8.60 -28.93
N LYS A 236 -16.28 -8.18 -27.67
CA LYS A 236 -15.15 -7.37 -27.20
C LYS A 236 -14.47 -8.01 -25.99
N ASP A 237 -13.19 -7.72 -25.79
CA ASP A 237 -12.49 -8.13 -24.56
C ASP A 237 -12.82 -7.21 -23.37
N GLU A 238 -12.21 -7.46 -22.20
CA GLU A 238 -12.44 -6.64 -21.01
C GLU A 238 -11.92 -5.20 -21.07
N CYS A 239 -11.13 -4.85 -22.09
CA CYS A 239 -10.63 -3.51 -22.35
C CYS A 239 -11.44 -2.82 -23.47
N GLY A 240 -12.53 -3.44 -23.91
CA GLY A 240 -13.34 -2.97 -25.03
C GLY A 240 -12.71 -3.21 -26.42
N LYS A 241 -11.65 -4.01 -26.53
CA LYS A 241 -11.00 -4.28 -27.82
C LYS A 241 -11.83 -5.24 -28.64
N SER A 242 -12.10 -4.86 -29.89
CA SER A 242 -12.69 -5.75 -30.90
C SER A 242 -11.70 -6.80 -31.39
N ALA A 243 -12.20 -7.83 -32.07
CA ALA A 243 -11.37 -8.82 -32.74
C ALA A 243 -10.37 -8.18 -33.74
N LEU A 244 -10.77 -7.08 -34.40
CA LEU A 244 -9.90 -6.35 -35.33
C LEU A 244 -8.71 -5.70 -34.61
N ILE A 245 -8.95 -5.03 -33.47
CA ILE A 245 -7.87 -4.43 -32.67
C ILE A 245 -6.90 -5.51 -32.21
N LEU A 246 -7.40 -6.64 -31.70
CA LEU A 246 -6.56 -7.76 -31.28
C LEU A 246 -5.73 -8.33 -32.45
N ALA A 247 -6.33 -8.50 -33.64
CA ALA A 247 -5.61 -8.96 -34.83
C ALA A 247 -4.48 -8.00 -35.27
N VAL A 248 -4.70 -6.68 -35.11
CA VAL A 248 -3.67 -5.66 -35.36
C VAL A 248 -2.54 -5.72 -34.32
N GLU A 249 -2.86 -5.86 -33.03
CA GLU A 249 -1.85 -6.00 -31.95
C GLU A 249 -0.99 -7.24 -32.15
N MET A 250 -1.63 -8.31 -32.60
CA MET A 250 -0.99 -9.54 -33.01
C MET A 250 0.01 -9.31 -34.17
N ARG A 251 -0.26 -8.34 -35.05
CA ARG A 251 0.44 -8.14 -36.34
C ARG A 251 0.11 -9.25 -37.35
N SER A 252 -1.13 -9.72 -37.36
CA SER A 252 -1.59 -10.75 -38.31
C SER A 252 -2.28 -10.09 -39.50
N GLN A 253 -1.54 -9.89 -40.59
CA GLN A 253 -2.09 -9.33 -41.83
C GLN A 253 -3.26 -10.18 -42.35
N GLU A 254 -3.08 -11.51 -42.38
CA GLU A 254 -4.07 -12.47 -42.86
C GLU A 254 -5.38 -12.40 -42.07
N LEU A 255 -5.30 -12.35 -40.74
CA LEU A 255 -6.49 -12.28 -39.89
C LEU A 255 -7.17 -10.91 -40.00
N VAL A 256 -6.41 -9.83 -40.11
CA VAL A 256 -6.96 -8.49 -40.37
C VAL A 256 -7.74 -8.50 -41.69
N GLU A 257 -7.16 -9.05 -42.77
CA GLU A 257 -7.84 -9.15 -44.06
C GLU A 257 -9.12 -10.00 -43.97
N ALA A 258 -9.05 -11.18 -43.36
CA ALA A 258 -10.20 -12.06 -43.18
C ALA A 258 -11.34 -11.42 -42.38
N LEU A 259 -11.02 -10.67 -41.31
CA LEU A 259 -12.02 -9.93 -40.53
C LEU A 259 -12.67 -8.81 -41.36
N LEU A 260 -11.88 -8.05 -42.13
CA LEU A 260 -12.36 -6.97 -42.98
C LEU A 260 -13.18 -7.45 -44.19
N GLU A 261 -13.08 -8.73 -44.56
CA GLU A 261 -13.87 -9.34 -45.63
C GLU A 261 -15.27 -9.76 -45.20
N LYS A 262 -15.51 -10.02 -43.90
CA LYS A 262 -16.84 -10.38 -43.39
C LYS A 262 -17.87 -9.26 -43.54
N GLY A 263 -17.43 -8.00 -43.65
CA GLY A 263 -18.31 -6.83 -43.88
C GLY A 263 -19.21 -6.42 -42.72
N GLU A 264 -19.31 -7.24 -41.67
CA GLU A 264 -20.10 -7.00 -40.46
C GLU A 264 -19.33 -6.27 -39.35
N ILE A 265 -18.00 -6.13 -39.51
CA ILE A 265 -17.14 -5.51 -38.50
C ILE A 265 -17.15 -3.99 -38.61
N ASP A 266 -17.34 -3.30 -37.48
CA ASP A 266 -17.11 -1.86 -37.40
C ASP A 266 -15.58 -1.60 -37.39
N ILE A 267 -15.05 -1.16 -38.53
CA ILE A 267 -13.62 -0.87 -38.74
C ILE A 267 -13.12 0.27 -37.84
N ASP A 268 -14.01 1.15 -37.41
CA ASP A 268 -13.71 2.34 -36.61
C ASP A 268 -14.07 2.15 -35.14
N ASP A 269 -14.46 0.94 -34.74
CA ASP A 269 -14.70 0.62 -33.35
C ASP A 269 -13.45 0.89 -32.50
N ALA A 270 -13.68 1.46 -31.32
CA ALA A 270 -12.65 1.91 -30.41
C ALA A 270 -12.71 1.16 -29.08
N ASP A 271 -11.53 0.90 -28.51
CA ASP A 271 -11.40 0.35 -27.16
C ASP A 271 -11.74 1.38 -26.07
N GLU A 272 -11.66 1.00 -24.79
CA GLU A 272 -11.92 1.90 -23.66
C GLU A 272 -10.94 3.09 -23.57
N GLU A 273 -9.77 3.02 -24.23
CA GLU A 273 -8.83 4.14 -24.36
C GLU A 273 -9.16 5.05 -25.56
N GLY A 274 -10.19 4.73 -26.34
CA GLY A 274 -10.55 5.43 -27.56
C GLY A 274 -9.65 5.11 -28.75
N LYS A 275 -8.88 4.00 -28.71
CA LYS A 275 -8.02 3.59 -29.81
C LYS A 275 -8.77 2.70 -30.80
N THR A 276 -8.76 3.11 -32.06
CA THR A 276 -9.23 2.26 -33.17
C THR A 276 -8.10 1.36 -33.69
N ALA A 277 -8.46 0.35 -34.49
CA ALA A 277 -7.50 -0.54 -35.15
C ALA A 277 -6.44 0.24 -35.97
N LEU A 278 -6.85 1.31 -36.67
CA LEU A 278 -5.93 2.16 -37.43
C LEU A 278 -4.97 2.92 -36.51
N MET A 279 -5.45 3.44 -35.37
CA MET A 279 -4.59 4.14 -34.41
C MET A 279 -3.51 3.21 -33.87
N VAL A 280 -3.86 1.96 -33.53
CA VAL A 280 -2.90 0.95 -33.06
C VAL A 280 -1.88 0.61 -34.16
N ALA A 281 -2.31 0.38 -35.40
CA ALA A 281 -1.41 0.09 -36.51
C ALA A 281 -0.40 1.23 -36.76
N VAL A 282 -0.85 2.50 -36.70
CA VAL A 282 0.01 3.68 -36.85
C VAL A 282 0.98 3.82 -35.65
N GLU A 283 0.49 3.61 -34.43
CA GLU A 283 1.31 3.72 -33.20
C GLU A 283 2.42 2.66 -33.18
N LYS A 284 2.15 1.46 -33.69
CA LYS A 284 3.11 0.34 -33.81
C LYS A 284 3.92 0.35 -35.11
N ASN A 285 3.60 1.26 -36.03
CA ASN A 285 4.22 1.36 -37.36
C ASN A 285 4.07 0.08 -38.21
N TYR A 286 2.88 -0.50 -38.23
CA TYR A 286 2.53 -1.64 -39.10
C TYR A 286 1.94 -1.12 -40.42
N TYR A 287 2.81 -0.82 -41.38
CA TYR A 287 2.46 -0.14 -42.63
C TYR A 287 1.42 -0.90 -43.44
N GLU A 288 1.63 -2.19 -43.69
CA GLU A 288 0.77 -3.03 -44.54
C GLU A 288 -0.64 -3.16 -43.95
N ILE A 289 -0.73 -3.29 -42.63
CA ILE A 289 -2.00 -3.34 -41.89
C ILE A 289 -2.71 -1.98 -41.96
N ALA A 290 -1.99 -0.88 -41.71
CA ALA A 290 -2.57 0.46 -41.77
C ALA A 290 -3.06 0.80 -43.19
N GLU A 291 -2.33 0.38 -44.23
CA GLU A 291 -2.73 0.54 -45.62
C GLU A 291 -4.02 -0.23 -45.90
N SER A 292 -4.10 -1.49 -45.44
CA SER A 292 -5.27 -2.34 -45.62
C SER A 292 -6.51 -1.76 -44.95
N LEU A 293 -6.37 -1.26 -43.73
CA LEU A 293 -7.44 -0.56 -43.00
C LEU A 293 -7.90 0.70 -43.74
N CYS A 294 -6.96 1.56 -44.15
CA CYS A 294 -7.30 2.78 -44.90
C CYS A 294 -7.97 2.48 -46.24
N ARG A 295 -7.53 1.44 -46.96
CA ARG A 295 -8.12 0.99 -48.23
C ARG A 295 -9.55 0.45 -48.04
N LYS A 296 -9.82 -0.18 -46.91
CA LYS A 296 -11.15 -0.68 -46.50
C LYS A 296 -12.04 0.40 -45.87
N GLY A 297 -11.58 1.66 -45.83
CA GLY A 297 -12.40 2.81 -45.45
C GLY A 297 -12.30 3.24 -43.99
N ALA A 298 -11.28 2.79 -43.25
CA ALA A 298 -11.05 3.26 -41.89
C ALA A 298 -10.92 4.79 -41.86
N ARG A 299 -11.61 5.42 -40.91
CA ARG A 299 -11.55 6.87 -40.72
C ARG A 299 -10.14 7.31 -40.34
N THR A 300 -9.65 8.32 -41.05
CA THR A 300 -8.31 8.89 -40.81
C THR A 300 -8.34 10.17 -39.98
N ASP A 301 -9.53 10.64 -39.60
CA ASP A 301 -9.76 11.76 -38.68
C ASP A 301 -9.84 11.32 -37.20
N VAL A 302 -9.45 10.08 -36.92
CA VAL A 302 -9.37 9.51 -35.56
C VAL A 302 -8.06 9.92 -34.88
N GLY A 303 -8.15 10.93 -34.02
CA GLY A 303 -6.99 11.53 -33.34
C GLY A 303 -5.99 12.16 -34.32
N ASN A 304 -4.73 12.30 -33.90
CA ASN A 304 -3.68 12.94 -34.69
C ASN A 304 -2.69 11.93 -35.27
N LEU A 305 -3.16 11.07 -36.18
CA LEU A 305 -2.39 9.97 -36.78
C LEU A 305 -1.07 10.46 -37.40
N ILE A 306 -1.08 11.61 -38.08
CA ILE A 306 0.13 12.21 -38.69
C ILE A 306 1.16 12.60 -37.62
N ALA A 307 0.73 13.18 -36.49
CA ALA A 307 1.67 13.49 -35.41
C ALA A 307 2.26 12.22 -34.77
N VAL A 308 1.45 11.17 -34.59
CA VAL A 308 1.93 9.88 -34.08
C VAL A 308 2.99 9.29 -35.03
N ALA A 309 2.70 9.23 -36.34
CA ALA A 309 3.64 8.73 -37.34
C ALA A 309 4.95 9.54 -37.36
N ASN A 310 4.87 10.88 -37.33
CA ASN A 310 6.04 11.76 -37.28
C ASN A 310 6.86 11.57 -35.99
N ARG A 311 6.20 11.42 -34.83
CA ARG A 311 6.86 11.14 -33.54
C ARG A 311 7.65 9.82 -33.57
N ASN A 312 7.11 8.82 -34.26
CA ASN A 312 7.75 7.52 -34.47
C ASN A 312 8.78 7.53 -35.62
N ARG A 313 9.00 8.68 -36.30
CA ARG A 313 9.85 8.80 -37.50
C ARG A 313 9.40 7.88 -38.65
N ALA A 314 8.12 7.55 -38.71
CA ALA A 314 7.51 6.70 -39.71
C ALA A 314 7.07 7.53 -40.93
N HIS A 315 8.03 7.94 -41.77
CA HIS A 315 7.76 8.82 -42.91
C HIS A 315 6.79 8.20 -43.92
N SER A 316 6.99 6.94 -44.29
CA SER A 316 6.10 6.22 -45.22
C SER A 316 4.67 6.10 -44.66
N MET A 317 4.52 5.85 -43.36
CA MET A 317 3.20 5.84 -42.70
C MET A 317 2.53 7.22 -42.79
N ALA A 318 3.27 8.29 -42.54
CA ALA A 318 2.73 9.65 -42.65
C ALA A 318 2.34 10.02 -44.09
N GLU A 319 3.05 9.51 -45.10
CA GLU A 319 2.69 9.67 -46.51
C GLU A 319 1.42 8.90 -46.86
N LEU A 320 1.33 7.62 -46.48
CA LEU A 320 0.14 6.78 -46.63
C LEU A 320 -1.10 7.47 -46.04
N LEU A 321 -1.00 7.91 -44.78
CA LEU A 321 -2.10 8.59 -44.11
C LEU A 321 -2.55 9.86 -44.85
N ARG A 322 -1.61 10.65 -45.40
CA ARG A 322 -1.94 11.84 -46.21
C ARG A 322 -2.64 11.46 -47.52
N GLN A 323 -2.24 10.36 -48.16
CA GLN A 323 -2.92 9.85 -49.36
C GLN A 323 -4.39 9.48 -49.06
N HIS A 324 -4.67 9.03 -47.83
CA HIS A 324 -6.02 8.77 -47.32
C HIS A 324 -6.63 9.95 -46.55
N ASN A 325 -6.26 11.19 -46.92
CA ASN A 325 -6.84 12.44 -46.42
C ASN A 325 -6.68 12.72 -44.91
N ALA A 326 -5.79 12.01 -44.21
CA ALA A 326 -5.48 12.32 -42.82
C ALA A 326 -4.85 13.72 -42.71
N ARG A 327 -5.34 14.53 -41.78
CA ARG A 327 -4.81 15.89 -41.56
C ARG A 327 -4.01 15.94 -40.27
N PHE A 328 -2.93 16.72 -40.30
CA PHE A 328 -2.27 17.13 -39.07
C PHE A 328 -3.15 18.17 -38.37
N VAL A 329 -3.60 17.84 -37.15
CA VAL A 329 -4.35 18.75 -36.29
C VAL A 329 -3.43 19.14 -35.14
N PRO A 330 -2.97 20.40 -35.01
CA PRO A 330 -2.22 20.83 -33.83
C PRO A 330 -3.04 20.52 -32.57
N GLU A 331 -2.45 19.84 -31.58
CA GLU A 331 -3.12 19.61 -30.30
C GLU A 331 -3.35 20.97 -29.61
N THR A 332 -4.60 21.45 -29.59
CA THR A 332 -5.02 22.56 -28.74
C THR A 332 -5.25 22.03 -27.35
N LEU A 333 -4.18 21.98 -26.54
CA LEU A 333 -4.30 21.67 -25.12
C LEU A 333 -5.07 22.79 -24.43
N GLY A 334 -6.02 22.43 -23.55
CA GLY A 334 -6.79 23.40 -22.77
C GLY A 334 -5.91 24.25 -21.86
N ASP A 335 -6.43 25.41 -21.44
CA ASP A 335 -5.77 26.26 -20.45
C ASP A 335 -5.83 25.59 -19.07
N TRP A 336 -4.86 24.71 -18.80
CA TRP A 336 -4.68 24.08 -17.49
C TRP A 336 -3.70 24.89 -16.63
N GLU A 337 -4.12 25.22 -15.40
CA GLU A 337 -3.33 25.99 -14.44
C GLU A 337 -2.98 25.14 -13.22
N PRO A 338 -1.69 24.89 -12.94
CA PRO A 338 -1.27 24.15 -11.74
C PRO A 338 -1.56 24.93 -10.45
N ASN A 339 -1.90 24.18 -9.39
CA ASN A 339 -2.02 24.67 -8.02
C ASN A 339 -0.64 24.98 -7.43
N SER A 340 0.37 24.16 -7.73
CA SER A 340 1.72 24.36 -7.21
C SER A 340 2.27 25.72 -7.62
N ARG A 341 2.87 26.44 -6.66
CA ARG A 341 3.52 27.72 -6.93
C ARG A 341 4.96 27.52 -7.39
N ARG A 342 5.70 26.63 -6.72
CA ARG A 342 7.09 26.31 -7.05
C ARG A 342 7.23 25.60 -8.38
N TRP A 343 6.38 24.62 -8.65
CA TRP A 343 6.54 23.70 -9.79
C TRP A 343 5.73 24.12 -11.03
N ARG A 344 5.07 25.29 -10.99
CA ARG A 344 4.12 25.77 -12.00
C ARG A 344 4.65 25.64 -13.43
N ASP A 345 5.81 26.21 -13.72
CA ASP A 345 6.33 26.26 -15.09
C ASP A 345 6.77 24.88 -15.60
N GLN A 346 7.35 24.06 -14.72
CA GLN A 346 7.75 22.69 -15.05
C GLN A 346 6.53 21.81 -15.31
N LEU A 347 5.47 21.96 -14.52
CA LEU A 347 4.19 21.27 -14.70
C LEU A 347 3.49 21.72 -15.98
N LYS A 348 3.44 23.02 -16.29
CA LYS A 348 2.92 23.53 -17.57
C LYS A 348 3.69 22.97 -18.76
N ASN A 349 5.01 22.85 -18.64
CA ASN A 349 5.83 22.21 -19.66
C ASN A 349 5.50 20.71 -19.78
N LEU A 350 5.42 19.98 -18.67
CA LEU A 350 5.04 18.56 -18.65
C LEU A 350 3.65 18.30 -19.25
N TYR A 351 2.69 19.18 -18.96
CA TYR A 351 1.34 19.15 -19.53
C TYR A 351 1.40 19.31 -21.06
N LYS A 352 2.21 20.25 -21.56
CA LYS A 352 2.36 20.53 -23.00
C LYS A 352 3.11 19.49 -23.80
N ILE A 353 4.12 18.83 -23.23
CA ILE A 353 4.90 17.84 -23.98
C ILE A 353 4.13 16.54 -24.17
N TYR A 354 4.23 15.94 -25.35
CA TYR A 354 3.75 14.57 -25.53
C TYR A 354 4.59 13.59 -24.70
N ARG A 355 3.91 12.76 -23.90
CA ARG A 355 4.50 11.61 -23.21
C ARG A 355 3.54 10.44 -23.26
N PRO A 356 4.03 9.21 -23.52
CA PRO A 356 3.20 8.02 -23.37
C PRO A 356 2.65 7.97 -21.94
N MET A 357 1.34 7.76 -21.83
CA MET A 357 0.69 7.57 -20.55
C MET A 357 1.08 6.21 -19.96
N ILE A 358 1.24 6.16 -18.64
CA ILE A 358 1.35 4.94 -17.87
C ILE A 358 0.02 4.79 -17.13
N HIS A 359 -0.93 4.09 -17.74
CA HIS A 359 -2.34 4.13 -17.31
C HIS A 359 -2.81 5.59 -17.23
N LYS A 360 -3.14 6.11 -16.04
CA LYS A 360 -3.55 7.50 -15.83
C LYS A 360 -2.40 8.46 -15.56
N LEU A 361 -1.17 7.96 -15.43
CA LEU A 361 0.00 8.77 -15.06
C LEU A 361 0.78 9.27 -16.28
N LYS A 362 0.94 10.59 -16.36
CA LYS A 362 1.90 11.29 -17.23
C LYS A 362 3.10 11.71 -16.40
N THR A 363 4.29 11.20 -16.70
CA THR A 363 5.54 11.63 -16.06
C THR A 363 6.70 11.57 -17.04
N PHE A 364 7.79 12.27 -16.74
CA PHE A 364 9.00 12.22 -17.56
C PHE A 364 10.24 12.18 -16.67
N GLN A 365 10.98 11.07 -16.73
CA GLN A 365 12.21 10.84 -15.96
C GLN A 365 13.41 11.63 -16.53
N TYR A 366 13.25 12.94 -16.69
CA TYR A 366 14.25 13.84 -17.25
C TYR A 366 14.69 14.86 -16.20
N ILE A 367 15.90 15.37 -16.36
CA ILE A 367 16.51 16.24 -15.34
C ILE A 367 15.69 17.51 -15.07
N GLN A 368 15.02 18.05 -16.11
CA GLN A 368 14.15 19.23 -15.98
C GLN A 368 12.85 18.96 -15.22
N GLN A 369 12.46 17.70 -15.03
CA GLN A 369 11.24 17.35 -14.30
C GLN A 369 11.56 16.71 -12.95
N ARG A 370 12.83 16.71 -12.53
CA ARG A 370 13.28 16.09 -11.29
C ARG A 370 13.08 17.06 -10.12
N ILE A 371 12.40 16.57 -9.09
CA ILE A 371 12.20 17.25 -7.80
C ILE A 371 13.40 17.00 -6.88
N GLN A 372 13.83 15.73 -6.78
CA GLN A 372 14.87 15.30 -5.84
C GLN A 372 15.65 14.10 -6.38
N ASN A 373 16.90 13.94 -5.96
CA ASN A 373 17.68 12.72 -6.18
C ASN A 373 17.45 11.74 -5.02
N THR A 374 17.34 10.45 -5.32
CA THR A 374 17.22 9.38 -4.32
C THR A 374 18.25 8.29 -4.57
N SER A 375 18.43 7.39 -3.61
CA SER A 375 19.35 6.24 -3.74
C SER A 375 18.99 5.30 -4.90
N GLN A 376 17.74 5.34 -5.37
CA GLN A 376 17.21 4.50 -6.46
C GLN A 376 16.88 5.32 -7.72
N GLY A 377 17.42 6.54 -7.85
CA GLY A 377 17.19 7.42 -9.00
C GLY A 377 16.77 8.82 -8.56
N GLY A 378 15.50 9.15 -8.71
CA GLY A 378 14.96 10.45 -8.32
C GLY A 378 13.45 10.43 -8.15
N ILE A 379 12.95 11.54 -7.63
CA ILE A 379 11.52 11.87 -7.58
C ILE A 379 11.28 12.90 -8.70
N TYR A 380 10.23 12.70 -9.48
CA TYR A 380 9.90 13.49 -10.66
C TYR A 380 8.49 14.08 -10.56
N LEU A 381 8.24 15.15 -11.29
CA LEU A 381 6.88 15.67 -11.47
C LEU A 381 6.05 14.71 -12.30
N GLY A 382 4.76 14.61 -11.97
CA GLY A 382 3.79 13.83 -12.71
C GLY A 382 2.40 14.46 -12.66
N LEU A 383 1.56 14.03 -13.59
CA LEU A 383 0.12 14.32 -13.63
C LEU A 383 -0.61 12.98 -13.63
N HIS A 384 -1.39 12.71 -12.59
CA HIS A 384 -2.29 11.55 -12.57
C HIS A 384 -3.70 12.04 -12.93
N GLY A 385 -4.11 11.77 -14.17
CA GLY A 385 -5.17 12.56 -14.80
C GLY A 385 -4.76 14.04 -14.86
N GLU A 386 -5.51 14.91 -14.18
CA GLU A 386 -5.20 16.34 -14.02
C GLU A 386 -4.62 16.70 -12.65
N THR A 387 -4.34 15.70 -11.79
CA THR A 387 -3.84 15.92 -10.42
C THR A 387 -2.32 15.93 -10.40
N GLU A 388 -1.74 16.97 -9.80
CA GLU A 388 -0.29 17.15 -9.63
C GLU A 388 0.26 16.19 -8.59
N VAL A 389 1.27 15.41 -8.98
CA VAL A 389 1.88 14.40 -8.10
C VAL A 389 3.40 14.43 -8.17
N ALA A 390 4.03 14.05 -7.07
CA ALA A 390 5.44 13.67 -7.02
C ALA A 390 5.55 12.15 -7.27
N VAL A 391 6.34 11.75 -8.25
CA VAL A 391 6.45 10.37 -8.72
C VAL A 391 7.80 9.80 -8.37
N ARG A 392 7.81 8.73 -7.57
CA ARG A 392 8.99 7.91 -7.32
C ARG A 392 8.91 6.64 -8.15
N VAL A 393 10.01 6.32 -8.83
CA VAL A 393 10.11 5.13 -9.68
C VAL A 393 10.95 4.06 -9.00
N CYS A 394 10.42 2.85 -8.89
CA CYS A 394 11.06 1.72 -8.25
C CYS A 394 10.99 0.47 -9.15
N ARG A 395 11.95 -0.45 -9.05
CA ARG A 395 11.84 -1.78 -9.66
C ARG A 395 10.74 -2.58 -8.95
N SER A 396 9.97 -3.42 -9.67
CA SER A 396 8.76 -4.05 -9.13
C SER A 396 8.93 -4.74 -7.77
N THR A 397 9.99 -5.53 -7.56
CA THR A 397 10.20 -6.26 -6.30
C THR A 397 10.44 -5.35 -5.08
N ALA A 398 11.10 -4.21 -5.27
CA ALA A 398 11.27 -3.19 -4.24
C ALA A 398 10.02 -2.31 -4.11
N GLY A 399 9.40 -1.97 -5.24
CA GLY A 399 8.20 -1.15 -5.30
C GLY A 399 6.99 -1.77 -4.62
N ASP A 400 6.83 -3.09 -4.66
CA ASP A 400 5.75 -3.78 -3.97
C ASP A 400 5.88 -3.68 -2.44
N LYS A 401 7.09 -3.80 -1.91
CA LYS A 401 7.37 -3.62 -0.47
C LYS A 401 7.13 -2.18 -0.03
N GLU A 402 7.55 -1.21 -0.84
CA GLU A 402 7.29 0.21 -0.58
C GLU A 402 5.79 0.53 -0.62
N THR A 403 5.07 0.00 -1.62
CA THR A 403 3.62 0.17 -1.74
C THR A 403 2.91 -0.31 -0.48
N GLU A 404 3.29 -1.48 0.04
CA GLU A 404 2.67 -2.04 1.24
C GLU A 404 2.95 -1.21 2.49
N PHE A 405 4.17 -0.69 2.64
CA PHE A 405 4.49 0.23 3.74
C PHE A 405 3.64 1.51 3.67
N PHE A 406 3.56 2.16 2.50
CA PHE A 406 2.79 3.41 2.40
C PHE A 406 1.27 3.21 2.53
N LYS A 407 0.75 2.00 2.26
CA LYS A 407 -0.65 1.68 2.61
C LYS A 407 -0.88 1.69 4.12
N GLN A 408 0.08 1.22 4.92
CA GLN A 408 0.00 1.28 6.39
C GLN A 408 -0.03 2.73 6.89
N CYS A 409 0.66 3.64 6.20
CA CYS A 409 0.63 5.08 6.48
C CYS A 409 -0.73 5.76 6.18
N GLY A 410 -1.70 5.08 5.58
CA GLY A 410 -2.98 5.67 5.16
C GLY A 410 -3.74 6.37 6.30
N ASN A 411 -3.66 5.81 7.51
CA ASN A 411 -4.33 6.31 8.71
C ASN A 411 -3.50 7.35 9.49
N CYS A 412 -2.23 7.54 9.14
CA CYS A 412 -1.36 8.51 9.79
C CYS A 412 -1.68 9.93 9.30
N GLU A 413 -1.55 10.94 10.14
CA GLU A 413 -1.88 12.31 9.75
C GLU A 413 -0.68 13.05 9.14
N HIS A 414 0.53 12.77 9.66
CA HIS A 414 1.76 13.50 9.35
C HIS A 414 2.85 12.63 8.71
N LEU A 415 2.50 11.45 8.21
CA LEU A 415 3.35 10.68 7.30
C LEU A 415 2.93 10.93 5.85
N LEU A 416 3.90 11.01 4.94
CA LEU A 416 3.62 11.13 3.51
C LEU A 416 2.79 9.94 3.03
N LYS A 417 1.64 10.22 2.41
CA LYS A 417 0.69 9.20 1.95
C LYS A 417 0.89 8.86 0.49
N LEU A 418 0.75 7.58 0.16
CA LEU A 418 0.63 7.16 -1.23
C LEU A 418 -0.72 7.62 -1.76
N PHE A 419 -0.69 8.43 -2.82
CA PHE A 419 -1.88 8.84 -3.55
C PHE A 419 -2.38 7.72 -4.45
N GLN A 420 -1.48 7.16 -5.27
CA GLN A 420 -1.77 6.05 -6.18
C GLN A 420 -0.48 5.34 -6.57
N SER A 421 -0.56 4.10 -7.07
CA SER A 421 0.57 3.39 -7.67
C SER A 421 0.21 2.85 -9.05
N GLU A 422 1.11 3.01 -10.02
CA GLU A 422 0.98 2.43 -11.36
C GLU A 422 2.10 1.41 -11.62
N LYS A 423 1.83 0.36 -12.40
CA LYS A 423 2.83 -0.64 -12.79
C LYS A 423 3.00 -0.67 -14.29
N ALA A 424 4.23 -0.51 -14.78
CA ALA A 424 4.53 -0.66 -16.20
C ALA A 424 5.97 -1.08 -16.44
N LYS A 425 6.17 -2.00 -17.40
CA LYS A 425 7.49 -2.41 -17.91
C LYS A 425 8.49 -2.84 -16.82
N GLY A 426 8.03 -3.53 -15.77
CA GLY A 426 8.88 -3.99 -14.65
C GLY A 426 9.22 -2.92 -13.60
N TYR A 427 8.52 -1.78 -13.64
CA TYR A 427 8.63 -0.70 -12.66
C TYR A 427 7.30 -0.43 -11.98
N VAL A 428 7.38 0.04 -10.74
CA VAL A 428 6.29 0.60 -9.94
C VAL A 428 6.52 2.10 -9.82
N TYR A 429 5.48 2.87 -10.12
CA TYR A 429 5.44 4.32 -10.05
C TYR A 429 4.58 4.72 -8.86
N LEU A 430 5.22 5.10 -7.76
CA LEU A 430 4.55 5.55 -6.54
C LEU A 430 4.27 7.04 -6.67
N CYS A 431 2.99 7.41 -6.65
CA CYS A 431 2.55 8.80 -6.75
C CYS A 431 2.23 9.31 -5.36
N PHE A 432 2.81 10.43 -4.99
CA PHE A 432 2.61 11.14 -3.72
C PHE A 432 2.03 12.52 -3.97
N PRO A 433 1.32 13.12 -2.99
CA PRO A 433 1.00 14.53 -3.02
C PRO A 433 2.24 15.38 -3.30
N LEU A 434 2.11 16.36 -4.18
CA LEU A 434 3.21 17.25 -4.51
C LEU A 434 3.43 18.25 -3.36
N TRP A 435 4.67 18.39 -2.90
CA TRP A 435 5.06 19.35 -1.86
C TRP A 435 5.73 20.59 -2.46
N GLU A 436 5.60 21.71 -1.75
CA GLU A 436 6.22 22.97 -2.17
C GLU A 436 7.66 23.04 -1.70
N LYS A 437 7.94 22.68 -0.45
CA LYS A 437 9.26 22.87 0.18
C LYS A 437 9.54 21.78 1.19
N ASN A 438 10.78 21.68 1.65
CA ASN A 438 11.11 20.97 2.88
C ASN A 438 11.34 21.94 4.04
N LEU A 439 11.47 21.41 5.27
CA LEU A 439 11.65 22.22 6.48
C LEU A 439 12.92 23.08 6.46
N GLU A 440 14.00 22.60 5.84
CA GLU A 440 15.25 23.36 5.68
C GLU A 440 15.03 24.62 4.83
N GLU A 441 14.39 24.44 3.68
CA GLU A 441 14.07 25.55 2.76
C GLU A 441 13.12 26.55 3.43
N ARG A 442 12.11 26.06 4.17
CA ARG A 442 11.15 26.93 4.85
C ARG A 442 11.79 27.80 5.93
N LEU A 443 12.73 27.26 6.71
CA LEU A 443 13.41 28.01 7.77
C LEU A 443 14.40 29.07 7.24
N GLN A 444 14.83 28.95 5.98
CA GLN A 444 15.72 29.91 5.32
C GLN A 444 14.99 31.13 4.72
N GLU A 445 13.66 31.13 4.70
CA GLU A 445 12.86 32.22 4.14
C GLU A 445 12.80 33.43 5.05
N ARG A 446 12.87 34.64 4.45
CA ARG A 446 12.97 35.89 5.20
C ARG A 446 11.64 36.48 5.67
N GLU A 447 10.51 35.93 5.23
CA GLU A 447 9.17 36.47 5.51
C GLU A 447 8.17 35.34 5.75
N ASP A 448 7.98 35.02 7.04
CA ASP A 448 6.77 34.57 7.71
C ASP A 448 7.16 34.18 9.14
N GLN A 449 6.41 34.60 10.17
CA GLN A 449 6.58 34.06 11.52
C GLN A 449 6.10 32.61 11.53
N MET A 450 6.96 31.68 11.11
CA MET A 450 6.71 30.25 11.28
C MET A 450 6.48 29.98 12.77
N ASP A 451 5.31 29.41 13.10
CA ASP A 451 5.05 28.97 14.46
C ASP A 451 5.90 27.71 14.73
N TYR A 452 7.02 27.89 15.41
CA TYR A 452 7.93 26.80 15.76
C TYR A 452 7.26 25.77 16.68
N LYS A 453 6.29 26.16 17.51
CA LYS A 453 5.58 25.21 18.38
C LYS A 453 4.70 24.30 17.54
N ASP A 454 3.93 24.85 16.61
CA ASP A 454 3.09 24.04 15.72
C ASP A 454 3.91 23.16 14.78
N ALA A 455 5.01 23.68 14.25
CA ALA A 455 5.94 22.88 13.46
C ALA A 455 6.50 21.68 14.24
N LEU A 456 6.95 21.92 15.48
CA LEU A 456 7.47 20.87 16.34
C LEU A 456 6.38 19.88 16.76
N ARG A 457 5.13 20.33 16.99
CA ARG A 457 4.00 19.42 17.24
C ARG A 457 3.81 18.44 16.08
N MET A 458 3.76 18.95 14.84
CA MET A 458 3.62 18.11 13.65
C MET A 458 4.81 17.15 13.47
N ILE A 459 6.03 17.60 13.73
CA ILE A 459 7.23 16.77 13.68
C ILE A 459 7.18 15.63 14.71
N PHE A 460 6.85 15.95 15.97
CA PHE A 460 6.73 14.94 17.04
C PHE A 460 5.65 13.92 16.71
N GLN A 461 4.50 14.41 16.25
CA GLN A 461 3.39 13.58 15.83
C GLN A 461 3.79 12.63 14.70
N ALA A 462 4.51 13.12 13.68
CA ALA A 462 4.98 12.30 12.57
C ALA A 462 5.92 11.18 13.04
N VAL A 463 6.91 11.48 13.88
CA VAL A 463 7.84 10.46 14.40
C VAL A 463 7.09 9.45 15.28
N ARG A 464 6.14 9.91 16.11
CA ARG A 464 5.29 9.04 16.93
C ARG A 464 4.44 8.09 16.09
N GLU A 465 3.83 8.59 15.02
CA GLU A 465 3.04 7.78 14.08
C GLU A 465 3.91 6.70 13.44
N LEU A 466 5.13 7.03 13.01
CA LEU A 466 6.07 6.07 12.46
C LEU A 466 6.47 4.98 13.47
N HIS A 467 6.78 5.39 14.71
CA HIS A 467 7.12 4.45 15.80
C HIS A 467 5.93 3.54 16.14
N SER A 468 4.70 4.06 16.06
CA SER A 468 3.47 3.29 16.29
C SER A 468 3.22 2.24 15.19
N LEU A 469 3.71 2.47 13.98
CA LEU A 469 3.76 1.47 12.91
C LEU A 469 4.89 0.43 13.10
N GLY A 470 5.69 0.54 14.16
CA GLY A 470 6.79 -0.37 14.47
C GLY A 470 8.10 -0.06 13.75
N PHE A 471 8.25 1.15 13.19
CA PHE A 471 9.44 1.56 12.45
C PHE A 471 10.16 2.74 13.10
N ALA A 472 11.48 2.74 13.06
CA ALA A 472 12.33 3.88 13.36
C ALA A 472 12.86 4.48 12.04
N HIS A 473 13.00 5.79 11.95
CA HIS A 473 13.42 6.48 10.73
C HIS A 473 14.93 6.38 10.48
N GLN A 474 15.74 6.60 11.53
CA GLN A 474 17.21 6.50 11.56
C GLN A 474 17.98 7.53 10.72
N ASP A 475 17.32 8.58 10.24
CA ASP A 475 17.95 9.69 9.52
C ASP A 475 17.09 10.94 9.61
N LEU A 476 16.59 11.28 10.80
CA LEU A 476 15.75 12.46 10.96
C LEU A 476 16.58 13.72 10.70
N ARG A 477 16.24 14.41 9.61
CA ARG A 477 16.88 15.66 9.16
C ARG A 477 15.83 16.59 8.57
N PRO A 478 16.05 17.92 8.59
CA PRO A 478 15.09 18.90 8.07
C PRO A 478 14.57 18.60 6.66
N SER A 479 15.43 18.13 5.76
CA SER A 479 15.02 17.83 4.37
C SER A 479 14.05 16.66 4.21
N ASN A 480 13.81 15.84 5.25
CA ASN A 480 12.86 14.73 5.20
C ASN A 480 11.43 15.15 5.57
N PHE A 481 11.27 16.39 6.04
CA PHE A 481 9.98 16.95 6.41
C PHE A 481 9.50 17.85 5.29
N PHE A 482 8.52 17.37 4.52
CA PHE A 482 7.93 18.07 3.39
C PHE A 482 6.75 18.92 3.81
N ILE A 483 6.58 20.06 3.16
CA ILE A 483 5.55 21.05 3.45
C ILE A 483 4.69 21.22 2.21
N ASP A 484 3.39 20.99 2.37
CA ASP A 484 2.41 21.17 1.30
C ASP A 484 2.02 22.65 1.09
N LEU A 485 1.10 22.88 0.16
CA LEU A 485 0.60 24.22 -0.21
C LEU A 485 -0.08 24.97 0.95
N ILE A 486 -0.63 24.26 1.94
CA ILE A 486 -1.33 24.87 3.09
C ILE A 486 -0.44 24.98 4.33
N GLY A 487 0.81 24.51 4.26
CA GLY A 487 1.79 24.60 5.34
C GLY A 487 1.86 23.37 6.26
N LYS A 488 1.17 22.27 5.94
CA LYS A 488 1.21 21.05 6.75
C LYS A 488 2.50 20.28 6.50
N ILE A 489 3.08 19.77 7.59
CA ILE A 489 4.35 19.04 7.58
C ILE A 489 4.10 17.53 7.54
N TYR A 490 4.79 16.85 6.63
CA TYR A 490 4.80 15.39 6.49
C TYR A 490 6.22 14.85 6.57
N LEU A 491 6.41 13.78 7.34
CA LEU A 491 7.64 13.00 7.31
C LEU A 491 7.67 12.10 6.06
N ALA A 492 8.81 12.09 5.37
CA ALA A 492 9.04 11.39 4.13
C ALA A 492 10.47 10.80 4.06
N ASP A 493 10.92 10.38 2.87
CA ASP A 493 12.23 9.74 2.63
C ASP A 493 12.47 8.48 3.48
N PHE A 494 11.47 7.60 3.51
CA PHE A 494 11.49 6.36 4.28
C PHE A 494 12.33 5.23 3.66
N ASP A 495 13.29 5.50 2.76
CA ASP A 495 14.05 4.55 1.94
C ASP A 495 14.78 3.42 2.76
N ASN A 496 15.93 2.91 2.33
CA ASN A 496 16.69 1.87 3.07
C ASN A 496 17.14 2.27 4.49
N LYS A 497 16.78 3.48 4.92
CA LYS A 497 17.08 4.09 6.21
C LYS A 497 16.12 3.60 7.31
N ARG A 498 14.83 3.38 7.00
CA ARG A 498 13.87 2.91 8.02
C ARG A 498 14.21 1.51 8.52
N LYS A 499 14.05 1.27 9.82
CA LYS A 499 14.35 -0.02 10.49
C LYS A 499 13.18 -0.47 11.35
N LEU A 500 12.95 -1.78 11.43
CA LEU A 500 11.95 -2.37 12.31
C LEU A 500 12.42 -2.27 13.77
N ILE A 501 11.55 -1.79 14.65
CA ILE A 501 11.84 -1.56 16.09
C ILE A 501 11.82 -2.86 16.90
N GLU A 502 11.22 -3.95 16.41
CA GLU A 502 10.98 -5.18 17.18
C GLU A 502 12.22 -5.66 17.97
N GLY A 503 12.15 -5.54 19.31
CA GLY A 503 13.23 -5.91 20.24
C GLY A 503 14.43 -4.96 20.32
N LYS A 504 14.38 -3.78 19.69
CA LYS A 504 15.52 -2.86 19.46
C LYS A 504 15.24 -1.43 19.93
N ARG A 505 15.25 -1.22 21.24
CA ARG A 505 14.99 0.09 21.86
C ARG A 505 16.03 1.15 21.48
N GLU A 506 17.24 0.73 21.15
CA GLU A 506 18.33 1.59 20.69
C GLU A 506 17.99 2.37 19.41
N LEU A 507 17.14 1.82 18.52
CA LEU A 507 16.71 2.51 17.32
C LEU A 507 15.80 3.70 17.65
N VAL A 508 14.87 3.50 18.59
CA VAL A 508 14.00 4.57 19.10
C VAL A 508 14.84 5.65 19.76
N ASN A 509 15.79 5.27 20.61
CA ASN A 509 16.70 6.21 21.27
C ASN A 509 17.50 7.06 20.27
N SER A 510 17.99 6.43 19.19
CA SER A 510 18.69 7.15 18.12
C SER A 510 17.79 8.17 17.40
N ASP A 511 16.52 7.84 17.15
CA ASP A 511 15.55 8.79 16.60
C ASP A 511 15.28 9.95 17.56
N LEU A 512 15.17 9.69 18.88
CA LEU A 512 14.97 10.74 19.89
C LEU A 512 16.16 11.70 19.98
N GLU A 513 17.39 11.18 19.89
CA GLU A 513 18.60 12.01 19.85
C GLU A 513 18.68 12.84 18.56
N ALA A 514 18.27 12.29 17.41
CA ALA A 514 18.19 13.04 16.18
C ALA A 514 17.09 14.12 16.25
N LEU A 515 15.95 13.79 16.88
CA LEU A 515 14.85 14.72 17.11
C LEU A 515 15.25 15.86 18.06
N SER A 516 16.09 15.61 19.07
CA SER A 516 16.57 16.67 19.97
C SER A 516 17.41 17.72 19.23
N ARG A 517 18.27 17.28 18.30
CA ARG A 517 19.03 18.17 17.41
C ARG A 517 18.11 18.91 16.45
N LEU A 518 17.08 18.23 15.93
CA LEU A 518 16.09 18.85 15.05
C LEU A 518 15.28 19.93 15.78
N VAL A 519 14.92 19.71 17.05
CA VAL A 519 14.28 20.73 17.90
C VAL A 519 15.16 21.96 17.98
N LEU A 520 16.42 21.80 18.37
CA LEU A 520 17.36 22.93 18.42
C LEU A 520 17.48 23.65 17.07
N TYR A 521 17.57 22.91 15.97
CA TYR A 521 17.65 23.47 14.63
C TYR A 521 16.43 24.33 14.27
N VAL A 522 15.21 23.86 14.60
CA VAL A 522 13.98 24.63 14.36
C VAL A 522 13.95 25.88 15.24
N LEU A 523 14.26 25.75 16.54
CA LEU A 523 14.23 26.87 17.50
C LEU A 523 15.26 27.96 17.22
N THR A 524 16.36 27.61 16.55
CA THR A 524 17.40 28.55 16.12
C THR A 524 17.14 29.11 14.71
N GLY A 525 16.02 28.74 14.10
CA GLY A 525 15.61 29.20 12.77
C GLY A 525 16.48 28.64 11.64
N GLY A 526 17.10 27.48 11.84
CA GLY A 526 17.91 26.81 10.80
C GLY A 526 19.16 27.55 10.34
N LYS A 527 19.64 28.53 11.12
CA LYS A 527 20.76 29.42 10.75
C LYS A 527 22.12 28.72 10.68
N LYS A 528 22.27 27.62 11.43
CA LYS A 528 23.48 26.79 11.47
C LYS A 528 23.20 25.39 10.91
N PRO A 529 24.19 24.70 10.35
CA PRO A 529 24.06 23.29 9.97
C PRO A 529 23.58 22.43 11.17
N LEU A 530 22.72 21.45 10.91
CA LEU A 530 22.11 20.59 11.95
C LEU A 530 23.14 19.97 12.92
N GLN A 531 24.33 19.64 12.44
CA GLN A 531 25.40 19.02 13.25
C GLN A 531 26.12 20.01 14.18
N GLN A 532 25.95 21.32 13.97
CA GLN A 532 26.64 22.38 14.70
C GLN A 532 25.72 23.14 15.66
N VAL A 533 24.42 22.84 15.67
CA VAL A 533 23.48 23.51 16.57
C VAL A 533 23.65 22.98 17.99
N SER A 534 23.64 23.88 18.95
CA SER A 534 23.74 23.53 20.37
C SER A 534 22.77 24.36 21.23
N THR A 535 22.69 24.02 22.52
CA THR A 535 21.84 24.73 23.48
C THR A 535 22.25 26.19 23.69
N GLU A 536 23.52 26.53 23.43
CA GLU A 536 24.05 27.89 23.52
C GLU A 536 23.49 28.82 22.42
N ASP A 537 22.91 28.25 21.35
CA ASP A 537 22.34 29.01 20.26
C ASP A 537 20.89 29.45 20.52
N LEU A 538 20.26 28.93 21.56
CA LEU A 538 18.91 29.33 21.96
C LEU A 538 18.90 30.76 22.51
N ALA A 539 17.87 31.53 22.16
CA ALA A 539 17.70 32.88 22.66
C ALA A 539 17.41 32.86 24.17
N ALA A 540 18.40 33.25 24.99
CA ALA A 540 18.31 33.23 26.45
C ALA A 540 17.25 34.19 27.03
N ASP A 541 16.84 35.19 26.26
CA ASP A 541 15.75 36.12 26.58
C ASP A 541 14.37 35.59 26.18
N SER A 542 14.30 34.43 25.52
CA SER A 542 13.04 33.79 25.17
C SER A 542 12.27 33.33 26.42
N PRO A 543 10.96 33.59 26.51
CA PRO A 543 10.11 33.08 27.59
C PRO A 543 9.90 31.57 27.55
N ASP A 544 10.37 30.89 26.50
CA ASP A 544 10.31 29.43 26.35
C ASP A 544 11.69 28.76 26.54
N TYR A 545 12.72 29.52 26.95
CA TYR A 545 14.11 29.05 27.03
C TYR A 545 14.27 27.83 27.95
N GLU A 546 13.77 27.92 29.19
CA GLU A 546 13.87 26.84 30.19
C GLU A 546 13.09 25.61 29.76
N GLU A 547 11.88 25.80 29.21
CA GLU A 547 11.08 24.69 28.68
C GLU A 547 11.72 24.03 27.45
N ALA A 548 12.43 24.80 26.61
CA ALA A 548 13.13 24.27 25.45
C ALA A 548 14.35 23.44 25.87
N LEU A 549 15.13 23.92 26.84
CA LEU A 549 16.26 23.16 27.40
C LEU A 549 15.81 21.84 28.02
N ASP A 550 14.74 21.87 28.81
CA ASP A 550 14.18 20.67 29.45
C ASP A 550 13.64 19.66 28.42
N LEU A 551 12.97 20.15 27.36
CA LEU A 551 12.49 19.29 26.27
C LEU A 551 13.64 18.59 25.54
N VAL A 552 14.69 19.33 25.19
CA VAL A 552 15.89 18.79 24.53
C VAL A 552 16.60 17.78 25.44
N SER A 553 16.75 18.11 26.73
CA SER A 553 17.33 17.21 27.73
C SER A 553 16.52 15.92 27.90
N SER A 554 15.19 16.03 27.91
CA SER A 554 14.27 14.89 28.03
C SER A 554 14.38 13.93 26.83
N LEU A 555 14.57 14.45 25.62
CA LEU A 555 14.80 13.63 24.42
C LEU A 555 16.15 12.89 24.47
N VAL A 556 17.21 13.59 24.89
CA VAL A 556 18.57 13.01 24.98
C VAL A 556 18.68 11.97 26.08
N SER A 557 17.97 12.15 27.19
CA SER A 557 17.92 11.20 28.31
C SER A 557 16.95 10.03 28.11
N HIS A 558 16.31 9.96 26.94
CA HIS A 558 15.33 8.92 26.57
C HIS A 558 14.20 8.80 27.59
N ASP A 559 13.61 9.94 27.98
CA ASP A 559 12.57 10.04 29.00
C ASP A 559 11.48 8.96 28.83
N GLU A 560 11.13 8.31 29.95
CA GLU A 560 10.19 7.18 30.00
C GLU A 560 8.79 7.51 29.44
N ARG A 561 8.43 8.80 29.36
CA ARG A 561 7.22 9.28 28.68
C ARG A 561 7.11 8.86 27.22
N GLY A 562 8.26 8.68 26.56
CA GLY A 562 8.34 8.64 25.10
C GLY A 562 7.75 9.89 24.44
N LEU A 563 7.52 9.81 23.13
CA LEU A 563 6.99 10.94 22.35
C LEU A 563 5.56 11.34 22.74
N GLU A 564 4.75 10.39 23.26
CA GLU A 564 3.38 10.65 23.70
C GLU A 564 3.30 11.61 24.88
N GLY A 565 4.16 11.43 25.89
CA GLY A 565 4.18 12.35 27.01
C GLY A 565 4.95 13.64 26.69
N LEU A 566 5.94 13.58 25.80
CA LEU A 566 6.70 14.76 25.39
C LEU A 566 5.92 15.70 24.47
N SER A 567 4.93 15.22 23.71
CA SER A 567 4.02 16.11 22.97
C SER A 567 3.18 17.01 23.89
N LYS A 568 2.98 16.60 25.15
CA LYS A 568 2.27 17.35 26.20
C LYS A 568 3.19 18.21 27.07
N HIS A 569 4.46 18.33 26.69
CA HIS A 569 5.48 19.05 27.44
C HIS A 569 5.14 20.55 27.61
N PRO A 570 5.51 21.20 28.75
CA PRO A 570 5.26 22.62 28.99
C PRO A 570 5.78 23.59 27.92
N TYR A 571 6.76 23.16 27.12
CA TYR A 571 7.23 23.89 25.94
C TYR A 571 6.08 24.25 24.99
N PHE A 572 5.18 23.30 24.73
CA PHE A 572 4.03 23.47 23.83
C PHE A 572 2.89 24.28 24.42
N TRP A 573 2.94 24.61 25.72
CA TRP A 573 1.89 25.37 26.38
C TRP A 573 1.98 26.86 26.04
N SER A 574 0.82 27.50 25.95
CA SER A 574 0.75 28.96 25.90
C SER A 574 1.21 29.57 27.22
N LYS A 575 1.61 30.85 27.19
CA LYS A 575 1.97 31.59 28.42
C LYS A 575 0.84 31.53 29.45
N GLN A 576 -0.40 31.65 28.99
CA GLN A 576 -1.58 31.57 29.84
C GLN A 576 -1.80 30.16 30.42
N THR A 577 -1.58 29.12 29.63
CA THR A 577 -1.69 27.72 30.08
C THR A 577 -0.68 27.42 31.18
N ARG A 578 0.58 27.88 31.04
CA ARG A 578 1.60 27.75 32.11
C ARG A 578 1.19 28.46 33.38
N PHE A 579 0.68 29.68 33.26
CA PHE A 579 0.21 30.45 34.41
C PHE A 579 -0.98 29.77 35.11
N ASN A 580 -1.97 29.29 34.34
CA ASN A 580 -3.11 28.55 34.85
C ASN A 580 -2.70 27.22 35.52
N PHE A 581 -1.70 26.53 34.96
CA PHE A 581 -1.12 25.33 35.55
C PHE A 581 -0.58 25.60 36.97
N LEU A 582 0.25 26.63 37.13
CA LEU A 582 0.82 27.00 38.44
C LEU A 582 -0.27 27.31 39.48
N LYS A 583 -1.31 28.06 39.08
CA LYS A 583 -2.49 28.34 39.92
C LYS A 583 -3.24 27.06 40.28
N GLY A 584 -3.44 26.19 39.29
CA GLY A 584 -4.12 24.91 39.45
C GLY A 584 -3.42 23.99 40.44
N VAL A 585 -2.08 23.93 40.40
CA VAL A 585 -1.30 23.14 41.35
C VAL A 585 -1.53 23.59 42.78
N TRP A 586 -1.51 24.91 43.05
CA TRP A 586 -1.85 25.41 44.39
C TRP A 586 -3.23 24.94 44.84
N ASN A 587 -4.24 25.07 43.97
CA ASN A 587 -5.60 24.66 44.29
C ASN A 587 -5.72 23.16 44.61
N LYS A 588 -4.91 22.31 43.98
CA LYS A 588 -4.85 20.86 44.23
C LYS A 588 -4.14 20.52 45.55
N ILE A 589 -3.13 21.29 45.97
CA ILE A 589 -2.30 20.97 47.15
C ILE A 589 -2.69 21.72 48.43
N LYS A 590 -3.57 22.73 48.35
CA LYS A 590 -3.88 23.66 49.47
C LYS A 590 -4.41 22.96 50.73
N ASP A 591 -5.05 21.81 50.58
CA ASP A 591 -5.67 21.05 51.68
C ASP A 591 -4.80 19.85 52.14
N LEU A 592 -3.63 19.65 51.51
CA LEU A 592 -2.70 18.59 51.90
C LEU A 592 -1.96 18.94 53.21
N CYS A 593 -1.89 17.97 54.12
CA CYS A 593 -1.18 18.09 55.39
C CYS A 593 0.34 18.28 55.19
N GLU A 594 0.95 17.56 54.25
CA GLU A 594 2.40 17.62 53.93
C GLU A 594 2.66 18.28 52.56
N ARG A 595 1.99 19.38 52.25
CA ARG A 595 2.10 20.07 50.94
C ARG A 595 3.53 20.42 50.51
N LYS A 596 4.45 20.66 51.46
CA LYS A 596 5.86 20.94 51.16
C LYS A 596 6.62 19.71 50.63
N ALA A 597 6.22 18.51 51.06
CA ALA A 597 6.80 17.26 50.59
C ALA A 597 6.44 16.93 49.13
N VAL A 598 5.42 17.60 48.56
CA VAL A 598 5.03 17.46 47.15
C VAL A 598 6.21 17.75 46.22
N PHE A 599 7.00 18.78 46.53
CA PHE A 599 8.13 19.25 45.72
C PHE A 599 9.49 18.73 46.21
N GLN A 600 9.50 17.75 47.11
CA GLN A 600 10.71 17.11 47.64
C GLN A 600 10.59 15.58 47.47
N PRO A 601 10.62 15.06 46.23
CA PRO A 601 10.55 13.62 46.01
C PRO A 601 11.76 12.88 46.63
N PRO A 602 11.65 11.56 46.92
CA PRO A 602 12.69 10.79 47.63
C PRO A 602 14.09 10.82 46.98
N ASN A 603 14.14 11.06 45.66
CA ASN A 603 15.37 11.13 44.85
C ASN A 603 15.67 12.57 44.35
N ALA A 604 15.14 13.61 44.99
CA ALA A 604 15.28 14.99 44.53
C ALA A 604 16.75 15.47 44.57
N THR A 605 17.34 15.65 43.40
CA THR A 605 18.63 16.36 43.21
C THR A 605 18.44 17.84 42.87
N VAL A 606 17.21 18.24 42.49
CA VAL A 606 16.91 19.59 41.99
C VAL A 606 16.49 20.51 43.13
N ILE A 607 17.29 21.56 43.35
CA ILE A 607 17.04 22.60 44.36
C ILE A 607 16.02 23.60 43.80
N PHE A 608 15.12 24.09 44.65
CA PHE A 608 14.18 25.15 44.28
C PHE A 608 14.93 26.39 43.74
N PRO A 609 14.68 26.84 42.49
CA PRO A 609 15.49 27.88 41.86
C PRO A 609 15.40 29.26 42.50
N TYR A 610 14.37 29.52 43.31
CA TYR A 610 14.08 30.87 43.83
C TYR A 610 14.05 30.94 45.37
N PRO A 611 15.17 30.68 46.07
CA PRO A 611 15.23 30.66 47.52
C PRO A 611 15.00 32.03 48.20
N SER A 612 14.84 33.10 47.42
CA SER A 612 14.52 34.46 47.89
C SER A 612 13.49 35.15 46.98
N TRP A 613 12.53 34.40 46.42
CA TRP A 613 11.57 34.92 45.44
C TRP A 613 10.82 36.18 45.88
N THR A 614 10.59 36.37 47.19
CA THR A 614 9.94 37.59 47.72
C THR A 614 10.72 38.87 47.43
N LYS A 615 12.03 38.80 47.16
CA LYS A 615 12.86 39.97 46.77
C LYS A 615 12.75 40.31 45.28
N GLU A 616 12.29 39.37 44.47
CA GLU A 616 12.15 39.51 43.01
C GLU A 616 10.80 40.12 42.60
N ILE A 617 9.81 40.06 43.51
CA ILE A 617 8.50 40.67 43.31
C ILE A 617 8.56 42.18 43.54
N ASP A 618 7.74 42.92 42.78
CA ASP A 618 7.57 44.35 43.00
C ASP A 618 7.15 44.65 44.45
N ARG A 619 7.82 45.62 45.07
CA ARG A 619 7.66 45.91 46.50
C ARG A 619 6.25 46.37 46.85
N GLU A 620 5.62 47.16 45.98
CA GLU A 620 4.26 47.65 46.21
C GLU A 620 3.26 46.51 46.06
N VAL A 621 3.44 45.64 45.07
CA VAL A 621 2.61 44.45 44.86
C VAL A 621 2.71 43.49 46.05
N LEU A 622 3.93 43.18 46.52
CA LEU A 622 4.13 42.32 47.67
C LEU A 622 3.50 42.91 48.94
N ASN A 623 3.57 44.24 49.12
CA ASN A 623 2.94 44.92 50.25
C ASN A 623 1.41 44.86 50.20
N ILE A 624 0.80 45.10 49.02
CA ILE A 624 -0.66 44.97 48.81
C ILE A 624 -1.11 43.54 49.15
N MET A 625 -0.37 42.54 48.68
CA MET A 625 -0.68 41.12 48.89
C MET A 625 -0.47 40.66 50.34
N SER A 626 0.52 41.21 51.04
CA SER A 626 0.79 40.87 52.45
C SER A 626 -0.18 41.57 53.41
N ASN A 627 -0.72 42.72 53.02
CA ASN A 627 -1.60 43.58 53.83
C ASN A 627 -2.91 43.90 53.08
N PRO A 628 -3.80 42.91 52.85
CA PRO A 628 -5.03 43.13 52.12
C PRO A 628 -6.01 44.03 52.88
N LYS A 629 -6.71 44.92 52.17
CA LYS A 629 -7.72 45.84 52.75
C LYS A 629 -8.88 45.09 53.45
N LYS A 630 -9.15 43.85 53.03
CA LYS A 630 -10.12 42.93 53.64
C LYS A 630 -9.43 41.59 53.91
N GLY A 631 -9.19 41.25 55.17
CA GLY A 631 -8.54 40.00 55.58
C GLY A 631 -7.52 40.17 56.68
N ARG A 632 -6.86 39.07 57.08
CA ARG A 632 -5.72 39.11 58.01
C ARG A 632 -4.42 39.29 57.21
N PRO A 633 -3.44 40.07 57.72
CA PRO A 633 -2.11 40.11 57.14
C PRO A 633 -1.50 38.71 57.02
N PHE A 634 -0.82 38.44 55.91
CA PHE A 634 -0.17 37.17 55.64
C PHE A 634 1.29 37.38 55.28
N ARG A 635 2.19 36.62 55.91
CA ARG A 635 3.63 36.68 55.63
C ARG A 635 4.03 35.45 54.82
N TYR A 636 4.40 35.69 53.57
CA TYR A 636 4.88 34.64 52.66
C TYR A 636 6.29 34.16 53.05
N SER A 637 6.51 32.85 53.05
CA SER A 637 7.84 32.24 53.16
C SER A 637 8.49 32.06 51.78
N ASN A 638 9.83 32.08 51.74
CA ASN A 638 10.60 31.85 50.51
C ASN A 638 10.67 30.35 50.14
N ASP A 639 9.52 29.72 49.95
CA ASP A 639 9.40 28.37 49.41
C ASP A 639 8.43 28.32 48.23
N VAL A 640 8.50 27.24 47.45
CA VAL A 640 7.67 27.04 46.25
C VAL A 640 6.17 27.04 46.57
N THR A 641 5.77 26.55 47.74
CA THR A 641 4.35 26.44 48.11
C THR A 641 3.75 27.83 48.27
N ASP A 642 4.44 28.72 48.99
CA ASP A 642 3.99 30.08 49.20
C ASP A 642 4.10 30.95 47.94
N LEU A 643 5.06 30.66 47.03
CA LEU A 643 5.10 31.28 45.70
C LEU A 643 3.89 30.89 44.85
N LEU A 644 3.51 29.61 44.81
CA LEU A 644 2.31 29.15 44.10
C LEU A 644 1.02 29.75 44.68
N ARG A 645 0.95 29.83 46.01
CA ARG A 645 -0.14 30.52 46.72
C ARG A 645 -0.19 32.00 46.35
N PHE A 646 0.96 32.67 46.30
CA PHE A 646 1.06 34.07 45.93
C PHE A 646 0.54 34.28 44.51
N ILE A 647 1.00 33.49 43.55
CA ILE A 647 0.56 33.51 42.14
C ILE A 647 -0.96 33.39 42.02
N ARG A 648 -1.56 32.39 42.69
CA ARG A 648 -3.02 32.21 42.67
C ARG A 648 -3.76 33.36 43.33
N ASN A 649 -3.29 33.84 44.47
CA ASN A 649 -3.99 34.90 45.20
C ASN A 649 -3.87 36.24 44.48
N LEU A 650 -2.78 36.49 43.76
CA LEU A 650 -2.57 37.71 43.00
C LEU A 650 -3.58 37.81 41.85
N ASP A 651 -3.76 36.71 41.12
CA ASP A 651 -4.72 36.61 40.01
C ASP A 651 -6.18 36.87 40.41
N GLU A 652 -6.55 36.47 41.63
CA GLU A 652 -7.91 36.68 42.17
C GLU A 652 -8.03 37.96 43.02
N HIS A 653 -6.98 38.77 43.10
CA HIS A 653 -6.98 39.93 43.98
C HIS A 653 -7.88 41.06 43.43
N PRO A 654 -8.80 41.63 44.23
CA PRO A 654 -9.75 42.62 43.74
C PRO A 654 -9.17 44.03 43.50
N ASP A 655 -7.91 44.26 43.87
CA ASP A 655 -7.25 45.58 43.75
C ASP A 655 -6.65 45.76 42.37
N THR A 656 -7.30 46.57 41.54
CA THR A 656 -6.94 46.79 40.13
C THR A 656 -5.57 47.46 39.94
N ARG A 657 -5.02 48.09 40.99
CA ARG A 657 -3.68 48.69 40.97
C ARG A 657 -2.57 47.67 40.73
N ILE A 658 -2.79 46.41 41.09
CA ILE A 658 -1.83 45.33 40.83
C ILE A 658 -1.60 45.19 39.32
N SER A 659 -2.67 45.13 38.53
CA SER A 659 -2.60 45.04 37.07
C SER A 659 -1.97 46.28 36.44
N GLU A 660 -2.12 47.46 37.04
CA GLU A 660 -1.46 48.70 36.60
C GLU A 660 0.06 48.64 36.79
N ILE A 661 0.54 47.97 37.85
CA ILE A 661 1.97 47.86 38.17
C ILE A 661 2.65 46.77 37.33
N ILE A 662 2.04 45.58 37.23
CA ILE A 662 2.71 44.40 36.63
C ILE A 662 2.23 44.07 35.22
N GLY A 663 1.12 44.67 34.77
CA GLY A 663 0.49 44.37 33.50
C GLY A 663 -0.07 42.95 33.43
N ASP A 664 0.20 42.26 32.32
CA ASP A 664 -0.22 40.88 32.09
C ASP A 664 0.47 39.93 33.07
N HIS A 665 -0.32 39.28 33.92
CA HIS A 665 0.19 38.49 35.03
C HIS A 665 1.02 37.29 34.54
N ALA A 666 0.56 36.62 33.48
CA ALA A 666 1.27 35.48 32.90
C ALA A 666 2.66 35.89 32.36
N LYS A 667 2.75 37.01 31.61
CA LYS A 667 4.02 37.56 31.14
C LYS A 667 4.92 38.01 32.28
N TYR A 668 4.37 38.66 33.31
CA TYR A 668 5.14 39.12 34.47
C TYR A 668 5.82 37.96 35.20
N PHE A 669 5.06 36.90 35.51
CA PHE A 669 5.61 35.76 36.24
C PHE A 669 6.58 34.91 35.42
N LEU A 670 6.31 34.71 34.13
CA LEU A 670 7.26 34.00 33.26
C LEU A 670 8.57 34.80 33.07
N LYS A 671 8.51 36.13 33.16
CA LYS A 671 9.70 36.98 33.09
C LYS A 671 10.56 36.89 34.36
N ILE A 672 9.94 36.89 35.54
CA ILE A 672 10.67 36.93 36.82
C ILE A 672 11.05 35.53 37.30
N PHE A 673 10.23 34.52 36.98
CA PHE A 673 10.46 33.12 37.36
C PHE A 673 10.43 32.17 36.15
N PRO A 674 11.34 32.33 35.17
CA PRO A 674 11.33 31.54 33.93
C PRO A 674 11.42 30.01 34.15
N ALA A 675 12.14 29.55 35.18
CA ALA A 675 12.32 28.13 35.46
C ALA A 675 11.20 27.52 36.35
N LEU A 676 10.25 28.32 36.83
CA LEU A 676 9.26 27.86 37.81
C LEU A 676 8.31 26.80 37.23
N THR A 677 7.87 26.97 35.99
CA THR A 677 6.95 26.03 35.33
C THR A 677 7.55 24.64 35.25
N ILE A 678 8.76 24.53 34.69
CA ILE A 678 9.49 23.27 34.55
C ILE A 678 9.83 22.66 35.90
N TYR A 679 10.30 23.46 36.86
CA TYR A 679 10.58 22.98 38.20
C TYR A 679 9.35 22.32 38.85
N VAL A 680 8.20 23.01 38.82
CA VAL A 680 6.95 22.51 39.39
C VAL A 680 6.47 21.27 38.64
N TYR A 681 6.49 21.29 37.31
CA TYR A 681 6.08 20.18 36.47
C TYR A 681 6.91 18.92 36.72
N ASN A 682 8.25 19.03 36.69
CA ASN A 682 9.14 17.89 36.93
C ASN A 682 9.07 17.39 38.37
N SER A 683 8.96 18.28 39.36
CA SER A 683 8.80 17.91 40.77
C SER A 683 7.52 17.09 41.02
N LEU A 684 6.39 17.50 40.41
CA LEU A 684 5.14 16.76 40.49
C LEU A 684 5.26 15.38 39.84
N ARG A 685 5.85 15.31 38.64
CA ARG A 685 6.00 14.05 37.90
C ARG A 685 6.90 13.05 38.61
N GLN A 686 7.99 13.51 39.21
CA GLN A 686 8.92 12.67 39.98
C GLN A 686 8.33 12.19 41.32
N ASN A 687 7.16 12.71 41.72
CA ASN A 687 6.47 12.30 42.92
C ASN A 687 5.30 11.35 42.58
N PRO A 688 5.42 10.02 42.83
CA PRO A 688 4.39 9.06 42.44
C PRO A 688 2.99 9.34 43.01
N LYS A 689 2.91 10.01 44.18
CA LYS A 689 1.63 10.34 44.83
C LYS A 689 0.91 11.52 44.16
N CYS A 690 1.65 12.38 43.45
CA CYS A 690 1.16 13.65 42.91
C CYS A 690 1.41 13.79 41.40
N SER A 691 1.89 12.75 40.72
CA SER A 691 2.23 12.78 39.28
C SER A 691 1.04 13.20 38.41
N HIS A 692 -0.16 12.70 38.71
CA HIS A 692 -1.41 13.07 38.06
C HIS A 692 -1.78 14.55 38.17
N PHE A 693 -1.13 15.33 39.06
CA PHE A 693 -1.33 16.77 39.12
C PHE A 693 -0.61 17.52 37.99
N ALA A 694 0.42 16.91 37.39
CA ALA A 694 1.16 17.43 36.25
C ALA A 694 0.40 17.28 34.92
N ASP A 695 -0.59 16.40 34.87
CA ASP A 695 -1.42 16.19 33.68
C ASP A 695 -2.41 17.35 33.52
N ILE A 696 -2.34 18.02 32.37
CA ILE A 696 -3.32 19.04 31.97
C ILE A 696 -4.36 18.37 31.07
N GLN A 697 -5.63 18.39 31.51
CA GLN A 697 -6.77 18.12 30.64
C GLN A 697 -7.15 19.44 29.96
N ASP A 698 -6.43 19.82 28.90
CA ASP A 698 -6.84 20.92 28.04
C ASP A 698 -7.55 20.33 26.81
N PRO A 699 -8.83 20.66 26.55
CA PRO A 699 -9.51 20.23 25.33
C PRO A 699 -8.96 20.88 24.04
N SER A 700 -7.99 21.80 24.16
CA SER A 700 -7.29 22.43 23.02
C SER A 700 -5.89 21.88 22.72
N LEU A 701 -5.47 20.81 23.40
CA LEU A 701 -4.19 20.10 23.20
C LEU A 701 -4.33 18.83 22.35
#